data_AF-A0A2E0V551-F1
#
_entry.id   AF-A0A2E0V551-F1
#
_cell.length_a   1.000
_cell.length_b   1.000
_cell.length_c   1.000
_cell.angle_alpha   90.00
_cell.angle_beta   90.00
_cell.angle_gamma   90.00
#
_symmetry.space_group_name_H-M   'P 1'
#
loop_
_entity.id
_entity.type
_entity.pdbx_description
1 polymer ?
#
loop_
_entity_poly.entity_id
_entity_poly.type
_entity_poly.pdbx_seq_one_letter_code
_entity_poly.pdbx_strand_id
1 'polypeptide(L)'
;MMQSKRTQTQIIAFLGILGGLAVSGYGDNGNDFTVATGGGGVKEVALKVVPGEPSPAPVGDLGAVARAAGFARFMPDTTHAYMGIYDGKGFVDEVRKSALLKLAEEQIEDNLGNLGRGNPDFDLENLDENPQVQMVAALLGEEIFAGVGAGAPGQVANLVAFNESYTRQSVKMAIKTVEAVLKGDGPALDDGGAAAIMPLISGLLGDPKGGVGVLEKAQMPPVTFGFKVSNEDERGQLYEIAAQGIGAMLEAIGPDGEGFAVPVNVERAGSKFTGIRIKGEELVAALPPDVKEGMAQFMDAATADKLMKMLESKDLVVAVGVHESYLVAFLGSSVDDLQIAADPAKSLLARPEAAFMKSFSGKRLVSLVTVSKELQESSKESSIFGSMAAGLKEALAETDAFGDSQDLEVLLGLIMEQERAILDLHTHTPGGSVTFLEEGLKIEIFGGADLPSLDLDKPRKYAGLGKEDGVFLFANWVSNPDYTSKTLEYLDTLGETLYLAAKQVAVMELPDEVAPPDWENMAGVFGMFDEQIRPHFLELWTGLREDLVAGLGEEGAVVVDLQGALPTVPGLPQLLADEGKAPRIAMLAPTQNKEKLKSSWNNAEKALNGILKLVSEMTGEQIPKQKPMSSEKNDLKTWFFPFPFQTDDFVLNVSVDEKNFYASTSKSYVQNLAAKLEKAKVDPAAKGSYFHLDLTVLNAYLNDWIKLLEDKQDDIFGAGSPAAEDVMQVLPVVKQVVAALGELKGISSHTRKEDGVLRTSVHFQTGK
;
A
#
# COMPACT_ATOMS: atom_id res chain seq x y z
N MET A 1 5.53 12.04 39.93
CA MET A 1 4.92 11.03 39.01
C MET A 1 3.55 11.41 38.44
N MET A 2 2.80 12.38 39.00
CA MET A 2 1.52 12.85 38.40
C MET A 2 1.65 14.11 37.50
N GLN A 3 2.79 14.80 37.48
CA GLN A 3 2.99 15.99 36.62
C GLN A 3 3.42 15.66 35.18
N SER A 4 4.19 14.59 34.93
CA SER A 4 4.68 14.31 33.56
C SER A 4 3.65 13.63 32.64
N LYS A 5 2.56 13.06 33.20
CA LYS A 5 1.46 12.48 32.41
C LYS A 5 0.48 13.53 31.87
N ARG A 6 0.47 14.77 32.40
CA ARG A 6 -0.44 15.84 31.95
C ARG A 6 0.05 16.49 30.65
N THR A 7 1.36 16.65 30.51
CA THR A 7 2.01 17.24 29.33
C THR A 7 1.93 16.35 28.09
N GLN A 8 2.01 15.02 28.24
CA GLN A 8 1.92 14.06 27.12
C GLN A 8 0.52 13.98 26.49
N THR A 9 -0.55 14.11 27.27
CA THR A 9 -1.93 14.13 26.75
C THR A 9 -2.25 15.46 26.04
N GLN A 10 -1.58 16.55 26.41
CA GLN A 10 -1.76 17.86 25.78
C GLN A 10 -1.05 17.97 24.42
N ILE A 11 0.13 17.33 24.23
CA ILE A 11 0.84 17.30 22.94
C ILE A 11 0.05 16.49 21.89
N ILE A 12 -0.56 15.36 22.29
CA ILE A 12 -1.43 14.56 21.42
C ILE A 12 -2.74 15.30 21.10
N ALA A 13 -3.28 16.07 22.05
CA ALA A 13 -4.44 16.92 21.81
C ALA A 13 -4.13 18.12 20.88
N PHE A 14 -2.92 18.68 20.92
CA PHE A 14 -2.52 19.79 20.06
C PHE A 14 -2.28 19.35 18.60
N LEU A 15 -1.69 18.17 18.40
CA LEU A 15 -1.62 17.52 17.07
C LEU A 15 -3.01 17.08 16.57
N GLY A 16 -3.90 16.69 17.49
CA GLY A 16 -5.31 16.40 17.20
C GLY A 16 -6.14 17.64 16.81
N ILE A 17 -5.80 18.84 17.31
CA ILE A 17 -6.48 20.10 16.96
C ILE A 17 -6.01 20.66 15.61
N LEU A 18 -4.76 20.40 15.21
CA LEU A 18 -4.30 20.67 13.83
C LEU A 18 -4.81 19.65 12.81
N GLY A 19 -5.28 18.49 13.25
CA GLY A 19 -5.84 17.41 12.40
C GLY A 19 -7.35 17.16 12.54
N GLY A 20 -8.07 17.90 13.39
CA GLY A 20 -9.40 17.51 13.84
C GLY A 20 -10.33 18.71 14.07
N LEU A 21 -10.94 19.18 12.98
CA LEU A 21 -12.20 19.94 13.07
C LEU A 21 -13.28 19.20 12.29
N ALA A 22 -13.79 18.14 12.93
CA ALA A 22 -15.09 17.57 12.68
C ALA A 22 -15.81 17.42 14.03
N VAL A 23 -16.98 18.07 14.17
CA VAL A 23 -18.02 17.89 15.22
C VAL A 23 -17.61 18.41 16.63
N SER A 24 -18.29 19.28 17.37
CA SER A 24 -19.70 19.69 17.59
C SER A 24 -19.69 21.06 18.30
N GLY A 25 -20.73 21.90 18.24
CA GLY A 25 -21.83 21.88 19.21
C GLY A 25 -22.09 23.29 19.75
N TYR A 26 -23.36 23.68 19.85
CA TYR A 26 -23.86 25.06 19.87
C TYR A 26 -24.32 25.53 21.27
N GLY A 27 -24.35 26.85 21.54
CA GLY A 27 -24.97 27.41 22.76
C GLY A 27 -24.90 28.94 22.94
N ASP A 28 -25.90 29.65 22.37
CA ASP A 28 -26.58 30.92 22.71
C ASP A 28 -25.91 32.14 23.42
N ASN A 29 -25.90 33.30 22.74
CA ASN A 29 -26.79 34.47 22.99
C ASN A 29 -26.32 35.79 22.30
N GLY A 30 -27.23 36.44 21.54
CA GLY A 30 -27.52 37.89 21.69
C GLY A 30 -26.80 38.97 20.85
N ASN A 31 -27.49 39.40 19.77
CA ASN A 31 -27.63 40.77 19.19
C ASN A 31 -26.55 41.46 18.31
N ASP A 32 -27.06 41.90 17.16
CA ASP A 32 -26.74 43.06 16.30
C ASP A 32 -25.28 43.33 15.88
N PHE A 33 -25.00 43.34 14.57
CA PHE A 33 -24.78 44.57 13.80
C PHE A 33 -24.47 44.31 12.31
N THR A 34 -24.58 45.39 11.55
CA THR A 34 -24.82 45.56 10.11
C THR A 34 -23.62 45.37 9.17
N VAL A 35 -23.96 44.95 7.94
CA VAL A 35 -23.13 44.88 6.73
C VAL A 35 -22.55 46.24 6.32
N ALA A 36 -21.29 46.25 5.87
CA ALA A 36 -20.74 47.29 5.00
C ALA A 36 -19.95 46.66 3.84
N THR A 37 -20.18 47.21 2.65
CA THR A 37 -19.74 46.80 1.32
C THR A 37 -18.48 47.55 0.86
N GLY A 38 -17.71 46.95 -0.04
CA GLY A 38 -16.68 47.63 -0.86
C GLY A 38 -15.53 46.69 -1.23
N GLY A 39 -15.43 46.18 -2.46
CA GLY A 39 -14.83 46.87 -3.61
C GLY A 39 -13.35 46.45 -3.70
N GLY A 40 -12.94 45.52 -4.56
CA GLY A 40 -12.90 45.68 -6.02
C GLY A 40 -11.47 46.06 -6.44
N GLY A 41 -10.72 45.14 -7.05
CA GLY A 41 -9.37 45.44 -7.56
C GLY A 41 -8.60 44.22 -8.07
N VAL A 42 -8.86 43.83 -9.32
CA VAL A 42 -8.12 42.80 -10.06
C VAL A 42 -6.75 43.35 -10.50
N LYS A 43 -5.68 42.58 -10.29
CA LYS A 43 -4.42 42.73 -11.02
C LYS A 43 -4.01 41.37 -11.60
N GLU A 44 -4.02 41.30 -12.93
CA GLU A 44 -3.38 40.22 -13.70
C GLU A 44 -1.89 40.15 -13.41
N VAL A 45 -1.37 38.96 -13.17
CA VAL A 45 0.07 38.68 -13.12
C VAL A 45 0.39 37.57 -14.12
N ALA A 46 1.41 37.83 -14.91
CA ALA A 46 1.85 37.06 -16.07
C ALA A 46 2.32 35.65 -15.71
N LEU A 47 1.88 34.68 -16.51
CA LEU A 47 2.31 33.28 -16.49
C LEU A 47 3.83 33.17 -16.68
N LYS A 48 4.53 32.71 -15.64
CA LYS A 48 5.89 32.17 -15.76
C LYS A 48 5.79 30.73 -16.27
N VAL A 49 6.50 30.47 -17.37
CA VAL A 49 6.67 29.14 -17.96
C VAL A 49 7.51 28.28 -17.01
N VAL A 50 6.96 27.15 -16.57
CA VAL A 50 7.68 26.09 -15.84
C VAL A 50 8.61 25.35 -16.82
N PRO A 51 9.84 24.95 -16.41
CA PRO A 51 10.80 24.30 -17.30
C PRO A 51 10.27 22.97 -17.82
N GLY A 52 10.45 22.74 -19.12
CA GLY A 52 10.02 21.53 -19.80
C GLY A 52 10.75 20.27 -19.33
N GLU A 53 10.14 19.14 -19.68
CA GLU A 53 10.65 17.78 -19.53
C GLU A 53 12.16 17.68 -19.81
N PRO A 54 12.92 16.92 -19.01
CA PRO A 54 14.33 16.70 -19.28
C PRO A 54 14.48 16.02 -20.64
N SER A 55 15.12 16.74 -21.56
CA SER A 55 15.53 16.23 -22.87
C SER A 55 16.26 14.88 -22.71
N PRO A 56 15.99 13.87 -23.57
CA PRO A 56 16.57 12.55 -23.40
C PRO A 56 18.11 12.60 -23.45
N ALA A 57 18.74 12.03 -22.44
CA ALA A 57 20.19 11.89 -22.34
C ALA A 57 20.74 11.01 -23.50
N PRO A 58 22.03 11.16 -23.88
CA PRO A 58 22.62 10.45 -25.00
C PRO A 58 22.55 8.93 -24.82
N VAL A 59 22.30 8.21 -25.92
CA VAL A 59 22.27 6.73 -25.98
C VAL A 59 23.59 6.16 -25.45
N GLY A 60 23.58 5.59 -24.24
CA GLY A 60 24.75 4.95 -23.64
C GLY A 60 25.14 3.65 -24.35
N ASP A 61 26.44 3.47 -24.57
CA ASP A 61 27.06 2.19 -24.99
C ASP A 61 26.91 1.12 -23.87
N LEU A 62 26.81 -0.16 -24.23
CA LEU A 62 26.61 -1.28 -23.29
C LEU A 62 27.69 -1.32 -22.21
N GLY A 63 28.93 -0.90 -22.52
CA GLY A 63 30.00 -0.78 -21.54
C GLY A 63 29.74 0.29 -20.46
N ALA A 64 29.04 1.38 -20.79
CA ALA A 64 28.66 2.40 -19.80
C ALA A 64 27.52 1.89 -18.90
N VAL A 65 26.54 1.21 -19.48
CA VAL A 65 25.45 0.56 -18.74
C VAL A 65 26.02 -0.50 -17.78
N ALA A 66 26.95 -1.33 -18.24
CA ALA A 66 27.59 -2.37 -17.41
C ALA A 66 28.37 -1.80 -16.22
N ARG A 67 28.96 -0.60 -16.34
CA ARG A 67 29.61 0.06 -15.20
C ARG A 67 28.60 0.61 -14.20
N ALA A 68 27.50 1.20 -14.68
CA ALA A 68 26.47 1.76 -13.82
C ALA A 68 25.65 0.69 -13.09
N ALA A 69 25.42 -0.46 -13.72
CA ALA A 69 24.57 -1.53 -13.21
C ALA A 69 25.27 -2.51 -12.24
N GLY A 70 26.55 -2.29 -11.91
CA GLY A 70 27.28 -3.12 -10.95
C GLY A 70 27.28 -4.61 -11.31
N PHE A 71 26.94 -5.47 -10.35
CA PHE A 71 26.93 -6.93 -10.49
C PHE A 71 25.90 -7.45 -11.51
N ALA A 72 24.91 -6.66 -11.91
CA ALA A 72 23.98 -7.04 -12.99
C ALA A 72 24.69 -7.43 -14.29
N ARG A 73 25.91 -6.92 -14.53
CA ARG A 73 26.76 -7.27 -15.67
C ARG A 73 27.30 -8.72 -15.61
N PHE A 74 27.24 -9.35 -14.45
CA PHE A 74 27.71 -10.71 -14.20
C PHE A 74 26.57 -11.70 -14.00
N MET A 75 25.35 -11.22 -13.75
CA MET A 75 24.17 -12.06 -13.68
C MET A 75 23.88 -12.70 -15.06
N PRO A 76 23.61 -14.01 -15.15
CA PRO A 76 23.31 -14.67 -16.42
C PRO A 76 22.02 -14.12 -17.04
N ASP A 77 21.87 -14.25 -18.36
CA ASP A 77 20.66 -13.87 -19.10
C ASP A 77 19.40 -14.66 -18.71
N THR A 78 19.58 -15.81 -18.04
CA THR A 78 18.53 -16.61 -17.41
C THR A 78 17.98 -16.03 -16.10
N THR A 79 18.50 -14.90 -15.65
CA THR A 79 18.01 -14.18 -14.46
C THR A 79 16.63 -13.61 -14.73
N HIS A 80 15.64 -14.03 -13.93
CA HIS A 80 14.24 -13.58 -14.02
C HIS A 80 13.93 -12.39 -13.12
N ALA A 81 14.64 -12.24 -12.00
CA ALA A 81 14.56 -11.06 -11.15
C ALA A 81 15.96 -10.65 -10.68
N TYR A 82 16.20 -9.35 -10.60
CA TYR A 82 17.42 -8.78 -10.04
C TYR A 82 17.09 -7.52 -9.26
N MET A 83 17.77 -7.35 -8.14
CA MET A 83 17.78 -6.13 -7.34
C MET A 83 19.23 -5.81 -7.00
N GLY A 84 19.65 -4.59 -7.33
CA GLY A 84 20.90 -4.00 -6.89
C GLY A 84 20.61 -2.71 -6.13
N ILE A 85 21.22 -2.55 -4.96
CA ILE A 85 21.26 -1.29 -4.22
C ILE A 85 22.71 -0.81 -4.27
N TYR A 86 22.91 0.43 -4.70
CA TYR A 86 24.22 1.04 -4.89
C TYR A 86 24.43 2.18 -3.90
N ASP A 87 25.68 2.37 -3.49
CA ASP A 87 26.10 3.48 -2.63
C ASP A 87 25.25 3.59 -1.36
N GLY A 88 25.01 2.44 -0.71
CA GLY A 88 24.16 2.38 0.48
C GLY A 88 24.71 3.24 1.61
N LYS A 89 26.03 3.35 1.75
CA LYS A 89 26.66 4.28 2.71
C LYS A 89 26.45 5.73 2.31
N GLY A 90 26.67 6.10 1.05
CA GLY A 90 26.43 7.47 0.60
C GLY A 90 24.96 7.89 0.71
N PHE A 91 24.02 6.97 0.47
CA PHE A 91 22.60 7.18 0.70
C PHE A 91 22.29 7.32 2.18
N VAL A 92 22.74 6.41 3.05
CA VAL A 92 22.57 6.50 4.51
C VAL A 92 23.21 7.77 5.06
N ASP A 93 24.40 8.17 4.60
CA ASP A 93 25.07 9.41 5.02
C ASP A 93 24.30 10.66 4.58
N GLU A 94 23.64 10.63 3.42
CA GLU A 94 22.80 11.73 2.95
C GLU A 94 21.46 11.78 3.71
N VAL A 95 20.89 10.62 4.06
CA VAL A 95 19.70 10.52 4.94
C VAL A 95 20.02 10.92 6.39
N ARG A 96 21.17 10.54 6.94
CA ARG A 96 21.66 10.97 8.28
C ARG A 96 21.88 12.48 8.38
N LYS A 97 22.17 13.14 7.27
CA LYS A 97 22.25 14.61 7.22
C LYS A 97 20.87 15.27 7.25
N SER A 98 19.79 14.51 7.01
CA SER A 98 18.43 15.04 7.00
C SER A 98 17.99 15.42 8.40
N ALA A 99 17.48 16.64 8.54
CA ALA A 99 16.77 17.09 9.74
C ALA A 99 15.51 16.25 10.01
N LEU A 100 14.91 15.62 9.00
CA LEU A 100 13.75 14.72 9.18
C LEU A 100 14.11 13.45 9.94
N LEU A 101 15.26 12.84 9.61
CA LEU A 101 15.71 11.65 10.32
C LEU A 101 16.08 11.99 11.77
N LYS A 102 16.84 13.07 11.98
CA LYS A 102 17.20 13.53 13.33
C LYS A 102 15.99 13.81 14.20
N LEU A 103 14.97 14.44 13.62
CA LEU A 103 13.70 14.67 14.31
C LEU A 103 13.00 13.36 14.66
N ALA A 104 12.98 12.37 13.77
CA ALA A 104 12.38 11.06 14.05
C ALA A 104 13.14 10.33 15.17
N GLU A 105 14.46 10.38 15.17
CA GLU A 105 15.33 9.84 16.24
C GLU A 105 15.03 10.52 17.57
N GLU A 106 15.07 11.85 17.63
CA GLU A 106 14.77 12.63 18.84
C GLU A 106 13.35 12.36 19.37
N GLN A 107 12.34 12.26 18.50
CA GLN A 107 10.95 11.97 18.92
C GLN A 107 10.77 10.52 19.41
N ILE A 108 11.54 9.57 18.88
CA ILE A 108 11.56 8.18 19.37
C ILE A 108 12.22 8.14 20.75
N GLU A 109 13.34 8.83 20.94
CA GLU A 109 14.03 8.91 22.23
C GLU A 109 13.17 9.59 23.31
N ASP A 110 12.52 10.70 22.97
CA ASP A 110 11.74 11.49 23.93
C ASP A 110 10.35 10.90 24.25
N ASN A 111 9.66 10.25 23.29
CA ASN A 111 8.30 9.74 23.50
C ASN A 111 8.21 8.26 23.88
N LEU A 112 9.19 7.41 23.51
CA LEU A 112 9.18 5.97 23.82
C LEU A 112 10.04 5.59 25.03
N GLY A 113 10.61 6.57 25.74
CA GLY A 113 11.44 6.41 26.95
C GLY A 113 10.83 5.65 28.14
N ASN A 114 9.62 5.08 28.01
CA ASN A 114 9.00 4.18 28.98
C ASN A 114 8.47 2.83 28.44
N LEU A 115 8.63 2.52 27.15
CA LEU A 115 8.40 1.17 26.61
C LEU A 115 9.63 0.56 25.92
N GLY A 116 10.74 1.29 25.86
CA GLY A 116 12.01 0.83 25.32
C GLY A 116 13.20 0.99 26.28
N ARG A 117 13.05 0.66 27.57
CA ARG A 117 14.26 0.42 28.38
C ARG A 117 14.77 -0.98 28.11
N GLY A 118 15.81 -1.06 27.27
CA GLY A 118 16.78 -2.15 27.35
C GLY A 118 17.03 -2.88 26.05
N ASN A 119 17.26 -2.18 24.94
CA ASN A 119 18.30 -2.71 24.06
C ASN A 119 19.36 -1.63 23.77
N PRO A 120 20.51 -1.66 24.46
CA PRO A 120 21.66 -0.79 24.13
C PRO A 120 22.25 -1.09 22.74
N ASP A 121 21.75 -2.10 22.02
CA ASP A 121 22.22 -2.49 20.69
C ASP A 121 21.54 -1.74 19.52
N PHE A 122 20.61 -0.81 19.78
CA PHE A 122 19.95 0.02 18.77
C PHE A 122 20.26 1.51 18.92
N ASP A 123 21.49 1.80 19.33
CA ASP A 123 22.04 3.15 19.32
C ASP A 123 22.78 3.39 17.99
N LEU A 124 22.18 4.20 17.11
CA LEU A 124 22.75 4.56 15.80
C LEU A 124 24.05 5.37 15.93
N GLU A 125 24.29 6.05 17.07
CA GLU A 125 25.51 6.82 17.34
C GLU A 125 26.69 5.91 17.74
N ASN A 126 26.42 4.73 18.32
CA ASN A 126 27.43 3.74 18.71
C ASN A 126 27.67 2.63 17.66
N LEU A 127 27.00 2.68 16.51
CA LEU A 127 27.22 1.74 15.40
C LEU A 127 28.67 1.76 14.89
N ASP A 128 29.34 2.91 15.00
CA ASP A 128 30.72 3.10 14.55
C ASP A 128 31.75 2.58 15.57
N GLU A 129 31.37 2.11 16.76
CA GLU A 129 32.30 1.55 17.76
C GLU A 129 32.27 0.02 17.85
N ASN A 130 31.24 -0.64 17.27
CA ASN A 130 31.13 -2.09 17.25
C ASN A 130 31.74 -2.69 15.96
N PRO A 131 32.80 -3.52 16.04
CA PRO A 131 33.45 -4.11 14.87
C PRO A 131 32.51 -4.93 13.96
N GLN A 132 31.50 -5.59 14.51
CA GLN A 132 30.52 -6.35 13.73
C GLN A 132 29.58 -5.42 12.95
N VAL A 133 29.24 -4.27 13.52
CA VAL A 133 28.43 -3.26 12.87
C VAL A 133 29.22 -2.49 11.82
N GLN A 134 30.49 -2.16 12.08
CA GLN A 134 31.38 -1.58 11.07
C GLN A 134 31.51 -2.52 9.86
N MET A 135 31.60 -3.83 10.09
CA MET A 135 31.64 -4.84 9.05
C MET A 135 30.33 -4.91 8.26
N VAL A 136 29.17 -4.87 8.94
CA VAL A 136 27.85 -4.79 8.29
C VAL A 136 27.68 -3.48 7.51
N ALA A 137 28.08 -2.34 8.08
CA ALA A 137 28.04 -1.04 7.42
C ALA A 137 28.98 -0.93 6.22
N ALA A 138 30.14 -1.59 6.27
CA ALA A 138 31.06 -1.72 5.13
C ALA A 138 30.46 -2.57 4.00
N LEU A 139 29.84 -3.71 4.34
CA LEU A 139 29.12 -4.59 3.40
C LEU A 139 27.93 -3.90 2.73
N LEU A 140 27.22 -3.04 3.47
CA LEU A 140 26.10 -2.25 2.94
C LEU A 140 26.57 -0.98 2.20
N GLY A 141 27.87 -0.68 2.22
CA GLY A 141 28.39 0.62 1.83
C GLY A 141 28.54 0.86 0.34
N GLU A 142 28.84 -0.18 -0.44
CA GLU A 142 29.16 -0.04 -1.87
C GLU A 142 28.05 -0.54 -2.79
N GLU A 143 27.75 -1.84 -2.74
CA GLU A 143 26.69 -2.46 -3.53
C GLU A 143 26.21 -3.73 -2.84
N ILE A 144 24.90 -3.90 -2.75
CA ILE A 144 24.25 -5.15 -2.34
C ILE A 144 23.42 -5.61 -3.52
N PHE A 145 23.46 -6.90 -3.83
CA PHE A 145 22.66 -7.43 -4.92
C PHE A 145 22.04 -8.78 -4.57
N ALA A 146 20.90 -9.05 -5.21
CA ALA A 146 20.26 -10.35 -5.23
C ALA A 146 19.65 -10.59 -6.60
N GLY A 147 19.70 -11.82 -7.08
CA GLY A 147 19.05 -12.22 -8.30
C GLY A 147 18.58 -13.66 -8.26
N VAL A 148 17.48 -13.91 -8.96
CA VAL A 148 16.83 -15.23 -9.04
C VAL A 148 16.78 -15.67 -10.49
N GLY A 149 17.32 -16.87 -10.74
CA GLY A 149 17.57 -17.45 -12.05
C GLY A 149 16.43 -18.32 -12.59
N ALA A 150 16.82 -19.22 -13.49
CA ALA A 150 15.92 -20.14 -14.18
C ALA A 150 15.02 -20.92 -13.20
N GLY A 151 13.78 -21.21 -13.63
CA GLY A 151 12.81 -21.95 -12.83
C GLY A 151 12.02 -21.09 -11.83
N ALA A 152 12.43 -19.84 -11.57
CA ALA A 152 11.71 -18.93 -10.67
C ALA A 152 10.22 -18.74 -11.03
N PRO A 153 9.83 -18.51 -12.32
CA PRO A 153 8.41 -18.41 -12.67
C PRO A 153 7.61 -19.68 -12.32
N GLY A 154 8.19 -20.86 -12.56
CA GLY A 154 7.54 -22.12 -12.21
C GLY A 154 7.39 -22.28 -10.69
N GLN A 155 8.39 -21.88 -9.92
CA GLN A 155 8.35 -21.97 -8.47
C GLN A 155 7.34 -20.98 -7.84
N VAL A 156 7.22 -19.76 -8.38
CA VAL A 156 6.19 -18.81 -7.92
C VAL A 156 4.79 -19.30 -8.28
N ALA A 157 4.58 -19.83 -9.49
CA ALA A 157 3.29 -20.43 -9.87
C ALA A 157 2.91 -21.61 -8.94
N ASN A 158 3.89 -22.44 -8.57
CA ASN A 158 3.73 -23.51 -7.59
C ASN A 158 3.31 -22.97 -6.22
N LEU A 159 4.00 -21.93 -5.71
CA LEU A 159 3.67 -21.29 -4.42
C LEU A 159 2.26 -20.68 -4.43
N VAL A 160 1.86 -20.03 -5.52
CA VAL A 160 0.52 -19.49 -5.69
C VAL A 160 -0.51 -20.63 -5.65
N ALA A 161 -0.31 -21.70 -6.43
CA ALA A 161 -1.22 -22.85 -6.43
C ALA A 161 -1.35 -23.51 -5.05
N PHE A 162 -0.25 -23.60 -4.29
CA PHE A 162 -0.28 -24.06 -2.91
C PHE A 162 -1.08 -23.12 -2.01
N ASN A 163 -0.85 -21.81 -2.09
CA ASN A 163 -1.58 -20.82 -1.30
C ASN A 163 -3.08 -20.84 -1.58
N GLU A 164 -3.48 -20.95 -2.85
CA GLU A 164 -4.90 -21.06 -3.24
C GLU A 164 -5.55 -22.34 -2.67
N SER A 165 -4.81 -23.45 -2.66
CA SER A 165 -5.30 -24.71 -2.07
C SER A 165 -5.37 -24.63 -0.55
N TYR A 166 -4.32 -24.12 0.10
CA TYR A 166 -4.27 -23.91 1.54
C TYR A 166 -5.44 -23.07 2.00
N THR A 167 -5.64 -21.89 1.40
CA THR A 167 -6.74 -20.99 1.74
C THR A 167 -8.09 -21.67 1.58
N ARG A 168 -8.32 -22.35 0.45
CA ARG A 168 -9.56 -23.11 0.20
C ARG A 168 -9.83 -24.17 1.26
N GLN A 169 -8.82 -24.97 1.60
CA GLN A 169 -8.94 -26.07 2.57
C GLN A 169 -9.05 -25.56 4.01
N SER A 170 -8.36 -24.47 4.38
CA SER A 170 -8.45 -23.86 5.70
C SER A 170 -9.85 -23.33 5.98
N VAL A 171 -10.47 -22.67 5.00
CA VAL A 171 -11.86 -22.21 5.09
C VAL A 171 -12.82 -23.39 5.21
N LYS A 172 -12.64 -24.44 4.40
CA LYS A 172 -13.44 -25.66 4.48
C LYS A 172 -13.35 -26.33 5.86
N MET A 173 -12.15 -26.41 6.42
CA MET A 173 -11.93 -26.90 7.78
C MET A 173 -12.67 -26.04 8.81
N ALA A 174 -12.56 -24.71 8.72
CA ALA A 174 -13.24 -23.80 9.65
C ALA A 174 -14.77 -24.00 9.65
N ILE A 175 -15.38 -24.16 8.47
CA ILE A 175 -16.82 -24.45 8.36
C ILE A 175 -17.18 -25.81 8.96
N LYS A 176 -16.37 -26.86 8.74
CA LYS A 176 -16.58 -28.17 9.37
C LYS A 176 -16.45 -28.14 10.89
N THR A 177 -15.55 -27.31 11.42
CA THR A 177 -15.43 -27.10 12.86
C THR A 177 -16.70 -26.43 13.41
N VAL A 178 -17.23 -25.41 12.72
CA VAL A 178 -18.50 -24.77 13.11
C VAL A 178 -19.66 -25.78 13.00
N GLU A 179 -19.73 -26.56 11.93
CA GLU A 179 -20.71 -27.65 11.78
C GLU A 179 -20.69 -28.63 12.95
N ALA A 180 -19.51 -29.11 13.36
CA ALA A 180 -19.38 -30.04 14.48
C ALA A 180 -19.91 -29.43 15.78
N VAL A 181 -19.60 -28.16 16.03
CA VAL A 181 -20.15 -27.40 17.17
C VAL A 181 -21.67 -27.30 17.10
N LEU A 182 -22.23 -26.98 15.93
CA LEU A 182 -23.68 -26.89 15.73
C LEU A 182 -24.39 -28.25 15.93
N LYS A 183 -23.72 -29.36 15.59
CA LYS A 183 -24.23 -30.73 15.77
C LYS A 183 -24.04 -31.26 17.20
N GLY A 184 -23.41 -30.50 18.10
CA GLY A 184 -23.09 -30.94 19.47
C GLY A 184 -21.93 -31.94 19.55
N ASP A 185 -21.23 -32.18 18.43
CA ASP A 185 -20.05 -33.05 18.31
C ASP A 185 -18.74 -32.24 18.33
N GLY A 186 -18.81 -30.98 18.75
CA GLY A 186 -17.69 -30.04 18.69
C GLY A 186 -16.49 -30.51 19.54
N PRO A 187 -15.26 -30.39 19.04
CA PRO A 187 -14.08 -30.68 19.87
C PRO A 187 -14.08 -29.75 21.09
N ALA A 188 -13.58 -30.22 22.23
CA ALA A 188 -13.23 -29.31 23.30
C ALA A 188 -12.24 -28.30 22.70
N LEU A 189 -12.50 -26.99 22.83
CA LEU A 189 -11.64 -25.90 22.36
C LEU A 189 -10.20 -25.95 22.95
N ASP A 190 -9.92 -26.93 23.81
CA ASP A 190 -8.66 -27.22 24.50
C ASP A 190 -7.82 -28.33 23.83
N ASP A 191 -8.34 -29.06 22.82
CA ASP A 191 -7.61 -30.12 22.11
C ASP A 191 -6.72 -29.58 20.98
N GLY A 192 -5.91 -28.56 21.28
CA GLY A 192 -4.97 -27.88 20.38
C GLY A 192 -3.76 -28.72 19.94
N GLY A 193 -4.02 -29.94 19.45
CA GLY A 193 -3.03 -30.89 18.96
C GLY A 193 -3.10 -31.13 17.45
N ALA A 194 -2.17 -31.95 16.94
CA ALA A 194 -2.05 -32.30 15.53
C ALA A 194 -3.36 -32.80 14.90
N ALA A 195 -4.26 -33.44 15.67
CA ALA A 195 -5.56 -33.93 15.21
C ALA A 195 -6.48 -32.81 14.65
N ALA A 196 -6.42 -31.59 15.19
CA ALA A 196 -7.24 -30.48 14.72
C ALA A 196 -6.86 -30.04 13.31
N ILE A 197 -5.57 -30.10 12.93
CA ILE A 197 -5.06 -29.70 11.62
C ILE A 197 -5.07 -30.85 10.58
N MET A 198 -5.39 -32.09 10.99
CA MET A 198 -5.41 -33.27 10.10
C MET A 198 -6.35 -33.15 8.89
N PRO A 199 -7.57 -32.58 9.00
CA PRO A 199 -8.44 -32.39 7.84
C PRO A 199 -7.85 -31.42 6.82
N LEU A 200 -7.17 -30.35 7.27
CA LEU A 200 -6.45 -29.41 6.41
C LEU A 200 -5.29 -30.11 5.69
N ILE A 201 -4.48 -30.88 6.43
CA ILE A 201 -3.37 -31.65 5.84
C ILE A 201 -3.93 -32.67 4.83
N SER A 202 -4.95 -33.45 5.18
CA SER A 202 -5.57 -34.42 4.27
C SER A 202 -6.15 -33.75 3.01
N GLY A 203 -6.83 -32.61 3.18
CA GLY A 203 -7.41 -31.84 2.08
C GLY A 203 -6.34 -31.28 1.13
N LEU A 204 -5.24 -30.79 1.69
CA LEU A 204 -4.06 -30.38 0.92
C LEU A 204 -3.46 -31.58 0.18
N LEU A 205 -3.23 -32.70 0.86
CA LEU A 205 -2.61 -33.88 0.25
C LEU A 205 -3.46 -34.46 -0.89
N GLY A 206 -4.79 -34.40 -0.75
CA GLY A 206 -5.75 -34.84 -1.75
C GLY A 206 -5.95 -33.88 -2.93
N ASP A 207 -5.44 -32.65 -2.87
CA ASP A 207 -5.57 -31.67 -3.96
C ASP A 207 -4.48 -31.89 -5.04
N PRO A 208 -4.84 -32.34 -6.25
CA PRO A 208 -3.88 -32.57 -7.33
C PRO A 208 -3.27 -31.28 -7.89
N LYS A 209 -3.92 -30.11 -7.68
CA LYS A 209 -3.48 -28.82 -8.21
C LYS A 209 -2.59 -28.03 -7.25
N GLY A 210 -2.88 -28.08 -5.94
CA GLY A 210 -2.17 -27.29 -4.92
C GLY A 210 -1.56 -28.08 -3.75
N GLY A 211 -1.69 -29.41 -3.77
CA GLY A 211 -1.23 -30.32 -2.73
C GLY A 211 0.18 -30.87 -2.91
N VAL A 212 0.34 -32.19 -2.69
CA VAL A 212 1.62 -32.92 -2.90
C VAL A 212 2.17 -32.70 -4.31
N GLY A 213 1.32 -32.57 -5.32
CA GLY A 213 1.73 -32.33 -6.71
C GLY A 213 2.52 -31.03 -6.90
N VAL A 214 2.35 -30.03 -6.01
CA VAL A 214 3.17 -28.83 -6.00
C VAL A 214 4.55 -29.12 -5.42
N LEU A 215 4.64 -29.88 -4.33
CA LEU A 215 5.91 -30.29 -3.72
C LEU A 215 6.76 -31.14 -4.69
N GLU A 216 6.13 -31.98 -5.51
CA GLU A 216 6.81 -32.73 -6.58
C GLU A 216 7.51 -31.78 -7.57
N LYS A 217 6.77 -30.75 -8.00
CA LYS A 217 7.23 -29.76 -8.98
C LYS A 217 8.13 -28.68 -8.37
N ALA A 218 8.16 -28.56 -7.05
CA ALA A 218 8.91 -27.53 -6.36
C ALA A 218 10.41 -27.69 -6.65
N GLN A 219 11.06 -26.60 -7.04
CA GLN A 219 12.50 -26.57 -7.27
C GLN A 219 13.06 -25.34 -6.57
N MET A 220 14.28 -25.44 -6.07
CA MET A 220 14.98 -24.27 -5.55
C MET A 220 15.58 -23.51 -6.73
N PRO A 221 14.98 -22.39 -7.18
CA PRO A 221 15.57 -21.63 -8.26
C PRO A 221 16.95 -21.12 -7.85
N PRO A 222 17.87 -20.92 -8.80
CA PRO A 222 19.20 -20.38 -8.51
C PRO A 222 19.06 -18.98 -7.91
N VAL A 223 19.48 -18.79 -6.66
CA VAL A 223 19.54 -17.50 -6.00
C VAL A 223 21.00 -17.13 -5.86
N THR A 224 21.37 -15.99 -6.43
CA THR A 224 22.69 -15.38 -6.24
C THR A 224 22.52 -14.10 -5.45
N PHE A 225 23.25 -13.96 -4.35
CA PHE A 225 23.27 -12.72 -3.57
C PHE A 225 24.68 -12.37 -3.16
N GLY A 226 24.94 -11.11 -2.85
CA GLY A 226 26.27 -10.73 -2.46
C GLY A 226 26.46 -9.25 -2.26
N PHE A 227 27.71 -8.90 -2.04
CA PHE A 227 28.14 -7.56 -1.68
C PHE A 227 29.39 -7.20 -2.46
N LYS A 228 29.51 -5.94 -2.84
CA LYS A 228 30.78 -5.38 -3.29
C LYS A 228 31.60 -4.97 -2.07
N VAL A 229 32.84 -5.42 -2.03
CA VAL A 229 33.82 -5.09 -1.00
C VAL A 229 35.12 -4.74 -1.71
N SER A 230 35.38 -3.46 -1.93
CA SER A 230 36.58 -3.02 -2.67
C SER A 230 37.87 -3.28 -1.88
N ASN A 231 37.84 -3.19 -0.55
CA ASN A 231 38.97 -3.51 0.32
C ASN A 231 39.27 -5.03 0.26
N GLU A 232 40.48 -5.39 -0.20
CA GLU A 232 40.89 -6.78 -0.39
C GLU A 232 41.05 -7.54 0.93
N ASP A 233 41.59 -6.90 1.98
CA ASP A 233 41.80 -7.55 3.28
C ASP A 233 40.45 -7.85 3.97
N GLU A 234 39.53 -6.88 3.97
CA GLU A 234 38.17 -7.06 4.50
C GLU A 234 37.41 -8.14 3.73
N ARG A 235 37.50 -8.12 2.39
CA ARG A 235 36.88 -9.14 1.53
C ARG A 235 37.43 -10.54 1.82
N GLY A 236 38.73 -10.65 2.06
CA GLY A 236 39.39 -11.91 2.45
C GLY A 236 38.86 -12.44 3.78
N GLN A 237 38.79 -11.59 4.80
CA GLN A 237 38.24 -11.96 6.12
C GLN A 237 36.78 -12.40 6.04
N LEU A 238 35.95 -11.68 5.28
CA LEU A 238 34.53 -12.01 5.08
C LEU A 238 34.35 -13.34 4.36
N TYR A 239 35.17 -13.60 3.34
CA TYR A 239 35.19 -14.89 2.67
C TYR A 239 35.59 -16.02 3.63
N GLU A 240 36.62 -15.83 4.45
CA GLU A 240 37.05 -16.82 5.44
C GLU A 240 35.96 -17.10 6.47
N ILE A 241 35.27 -16.08 6.99
CA ILE A 241 34.13 -16.22 7.91
C ILE A 241 33.00 -17.03 7.25
N ALA A 242 32.63 -16.69 6.01
CA ALA A 242 31.58 -17.41 5.29
C ALA A 242 31.96 -18.87 5.01
N ALA A 243 33.20 -19.12 4.59
CA ALA A 243 33.73 -20.46 4.34
C ALA A 243 33.82 -21.29 5.64
N GLN A 244 34.23 -20.68 6.75
CA GLN A 244 34.23 -21.32 8.08
C GLN A 244 32.81 -21.62 8.55
N GLY A 245 31.83 -20.75 8.32
CA GLY A 245 30.43 -21.02 8.64
C GLY A 245 29.88 -22.23 7.90
N ILE A 246 30.22 -22.38 6.61
CA ILE A 246 29.91 -23.58 5.83
C ILE A 246 30.64 -24.80 6.38
N GLY A 247 31.91 -24.66 6.77
CA GLY A 247 32.68 -25.72 7.43
C GLY A 247 32.07 -26.16 8.76
N ALA A 248 31.64 -25.22 9.59
CA ALA A 248 30.97 -25.50 10.86
C ALA A 248 29.61 -26.17 10.66
N MET A 249 28.87 -25.82 9.60
CA MET A 249 27.63 -26.51 9.23
C MET A 249 27.91 -27.97 8.87
N LEU A 250 28.99 -28.26 8.14
CA LEU A 250 29.42 -29.64 7.88
C LEU A 250 29.81 -30.37 9.17
N GLU A 251 30.57 -29.73 10.06
CA GLU A 251 31.00 -30.34 11.33
C GLU A 251 29.82 -30.60 12.29
N ALA A 252 28.82 -29.71 12.32
CA ALA A 252 27.62 -29.84 13.14
C ALA A 252 26.72 -31.00 12.68
N ILE A 253 26.78 -31.35 11.39
CA ILE A 253 26.12 -32.54 10.83
C ILE A 253 26.84 -33.83 11.27
N GLY A 254 28.07 -33.74 11.78
CA GLY A 254 28.88 -34.86 12.28
C GLY A 254 30.24 -34.94 11.59
N PRO A 255 31.18 -35.76 12.09
CA PRO A 255 32.49 -35.93 11.47
C PRO A 255 32.30 -36.51 10.06
N ASP A 256 32.62 -35.72 9.04
CA ASP A 256 32.41 -35.98 7.60
C ASP A 256 30.94 -35.99 7.12
N GLY A 257 30.04 -35.23 7.76
CA GLY A 257 28.72 -34.91 7.20
C GLY A 257 27.84 -36.13 6.87
N GLU A 258 27.86 -37.19 7.68
CA GLU A 258 27.03 -38.42 7.59
C GLU A 258 26.74 -38.93 6.14
N GLY A 259 27.67 -38.73 5.22
CA GLY A 259 27.52 -39.04 3.79
C GLY A 259 26.71 -38.00 2.99
N PHE A 260 25.60 -37.48 3.53
CA PHE A 260 24.63 -36.70 2.76
C PHE A 260 25.01 -35.25 2.45
N ALA A 261 26.04 -34.70 3.10
CA ALA A 261 26.58 -33.38 2.79
C ALA A 261 27.99 -33.51 2.19
N VAL A 262 28.16 -33.12 0.93
CA VAL A 262 29.42 -33.25 0.18
C VAL A 262 30.02 -31.88 -0.11
N PRO A 263 31.33 -31.66 0.07
CA PRO A 263 31.97 -30.39 -0.27
C PRO A 263 31.87 -30.09 -1.76
N VAL A 264 31.58 -28.84 -2.09
CA VAL A 264 31.59 -28.28 -3.44
C VAL A 264 32.81 -27.39 -3.59
N ASN A 265 33.64 -27.65 -4.60
CA ASN A 265 34.76 -26.77 -4.99
C ASN A 265 34.76 -26.64 -6.50
N VAL A 266 34.34 -25.50 -7.02
CA VAL A 266 34.23 -25.26 -8.46
C VAL A 266 34.81 -23.92 -8.86
N GLU A 267 35.16 -23.82 -10.14
CA GLU A 267 35.60 -22.57 -10.75
C GLU A 267 34.56 -22.09 -11.77
N ARG A 268 34.25 -20.79 -11.73
CA ARG A 268 33.31 -20.10 -12.62
C ARG A 268 33.90 -18.75 -13.00
N ALA A 269 34.01 -18.49 -14.30
CA ALA A 269 34.61 -17.26 -14.84
C ALA A 269 35.97 -16.88 -14.17
N GLY A 270 36.82 -17.87 -13.90
CA GLY A 270 38.13 -17.68 -13.25
C GLY A 270 38.08 -17.46 -11.73
N SER A 271 36.90 -17.55 -11.11
CA SER A 271 36.69 -17.38 -9.67
C SER A 271 36.38 -18.71 -9.01
N LYS A 272 36.99 -18.96 -7.85
CA LYS A 272 36.79 -20.18 -7.07
C LYS A 272 35.63 -20.02 -6.11
N PHE A 273 34.78 -21.03 -6.06
CA PHE A 273 33.66 -21.13 -5.15
C PHE A 273 33.80 -22.39 -4.33
N THR A 274 33.57 -22.25 -3.03
CA THR A 274 33.58 -23.35 -2.06
C THR A 274 32.23 -23.40 -1.35
N GLY A 275 31.76 -24.61 -1.06
CA GLY A 275 30.41 -24.78 -0.59
C GLY A 275 30.09 -26.21 -0.17
N ILE A 276 28.80 -26.48 -0.06
CA ILE A 276 28.24 -27.80 0.26
C ILE A 276 27.11 -28.14 -0.70
N ARG A 277 27.01 -29.43 -1.01
CA ARG A 277 25.84 -30.04 -1.64
C ARG A 277 25.24 -31.02 -0.66
N ILE A 278 24.02 -30.72 -0.21
CA ILE A 278 23.17 -31.65 0.51
C ILE A 278 22.44 -32.49 -0.54
N LYS A 279 22.66 -33.79 -0.53
CA LYS A 279 21.99 -34.73 -1.43
C LYS A 279 20.73 -35.26 -0.78
N GLY A 280 19.60 -35.11 -1.47
CA GLY A 280 18.31 -35.55 -0.95
C GLY A 280 18.27 -37.04 -0.63
N GLU A 281 18.79 -37.87 -1.53
CA GLU A 281 18.81 -39.34 -1.41
C GLU A 281 19.53 -39.80 -0.13
N GLU A 282 20.72 -39.27 0.10
CA GLU A 282 21.54 -39.63 1.26
C GLU A 282 20.97 -39.00 2.55
N LEU A 283 20.36 -37.82 2.48
CA LEU A 283 19.70 -37.18 3.62
C LEU A 283 18.53 -38.03 4.11
N VAL A 284 17.68 -38.48 3.19
CA VAL A 284 16.53 -39.34 3.53
C VAL A 284 17.01 -40.70 4.08
N ALA A 285 18.11 -41.24 3.57
CA ALA A 285 18.71 -42.47 4.09
C ALA A 285 19.28 -42.31 5.52
N ALA A 286 19.71 -41.11 5.90
CA ALA A 286 20.21 -40.79 7.23
C ALA A 286 19.11 -40.48 8.25
N LEU A 287 17.86 -40.24 7.80
CA LEU A 287 16.75 -39.97 8.70
C LEU A 287 16.45 -41.17 9.62
N PRO A 288 16.30 -40.97 10.94
CA PRO A 288 15.88 -42.02 11.85
C PRO A 288 14.55 -42.68 11.43
N PRO A 289 14.39 -44.02 11.58
CA PRO A 289 13.19 -44.73 11.15
C PRO A 289 11.88 -44.18 11.74
N ASP A 290 11.95 -43.68 12.97
CA ASP A 290 10.85 -43.05 13.70
C ASP A 290 10.35 -41.74 13.06
N VAL A 291 11.18 -41.06 12.25
CA VAL A 291 10.75 -39.87 11.49
C VAL A 291 9.76 -40.28 10.39
N LYS A 292 10.05 -41.38 9.68
CA LYS A 292 9.15 -41.94 8.66
C LYS A 292 7.90 -42.55 9.29
N GLU A 293 8.06 -43.30 10.37
CA GLU A 293 6.93 -43.88 11.09
C GLU A 293 6.03 -42.79 11.69
N GLY A 294 6.62 -41.73 12.24
CA GLY A 294 5.91 -40.55 12.71
C GLY A 294 5.13 -39.88 11.58
N MET A 295 5.75 -39.63 10.42
CA MET A 295 5.02 -39.10 9.26
C MET A 295 3.89 -40.03 8.81
N ALA A 296 4.13 -41.34 8.74
CA ALA A 296 3.11 -42.31 8.34
C ALA A 296 1.92 -42.37 9.31
N GLN A 297 2.11 -42.04 10.59
CA GLN A 297 1.01 -41.87 11.55
C GLN A 297 0.11 -40.67 11.22
N PHE A 298 0.63 -39.64 10.53
CA PHE A 298 -0.11 -38.41 10.19
C PHE A 298 -0.68 -38.35 8.77
N MET A 299 -0.12 -39.08 7.79
CA MET A 299 -0.55 -38.93 6.37
C MET A 299 -0.65 -40.25 5.61
N ASP A 300 -0.75 -41.37 6.33
CA ASP A 300 -0.63 -42.73 5.80
C ASP A 300 0.77 -43.07 5.25
N ALA A 301 1.05 -44.38 5.19
CA ALA A 301 2.36 -44.87 4.77
C ALA A 301 2.68 -44.57 3.30
N ALA A 302 1.68 -44.55 2.42
CA ALA A 302 1.89 -44.33 0.99
C ALA A 302 2.27 -42.87 0.70
N THR A 303 1.65 -41.92 1.41
CA THR A 303 1.98 -40.49 1.28
C THR A 303 3.31 -40.16 1.95
N ALA A 304 3.60 -40.75 3.12
CA ALA A 304 4.91 -40.61 3.75
C ALA A 304 6.03 -41.16 2.86
N ASP A 305 5.83 -42.33 2.24
CA ASP A 305 6.74 -42.89 1.22
C ASP A 305 6.91 -41.95 0.03
N LYS A 306 5.81 -41.35 -0.43
CA LYS A 306 5.81 -40.41 -1.54
C LYS A 306 6.61 -39.14 -1.21
N LEU A 307 6.45 -38.58 -0.01
CA LEU A 307 7.22 -37.43 0.48
C LEU A 307 8.70 -37.74 0.64
N MET A 308 9.04 -38.89 1.21
CA MET A 308 10.44 -39.33 1.29
C MET A 308 11.06 -39.46 -0.10
N LYS A 309 10.39 -40.11 -1.06
CA LYS A 309 10.87 -40.20 -2.45
C LYS A 309 11.01 -38.84 -3.14
N MET A 310 10.15 -37.88 -2.80
CA MET A 310 10.32 -36.52 -3.32
C MET A 310 11.57 -35.87 -2.75
N LEU A 311 11.78 -35.94 -1.43
CA LEU A 311 12.97 -35.41 -0.78
C LEU A 311 14.24 -36.06 -1.34
N GLU A 312 14.23 -37.37 -1.60
CA GLU A 312 15.33 -38.10 -2.24
C GLU A 312 15.76 -37.46 -3.58
N SER A 313 14.80 -36.88 -4.32
CA SER A 313 15.05 -36.25 -5.63
C SER A 313 15.54 -34.80 -5.58
N LYS A 314 15.63 -34.19 -4.39
CA LYS A 314 15.97 -32.76 -4.24
C LYS A 314 17.35 -32.59 -3.63
N ASP A 315 18.20 -31.88 -4.34
CA ASP A 315 19.49 -31.46 -3.82
C ASP A 315 19.48 -29.97 -3.48
N LEU A 316 20.32 -29.60 -2.53
CA LEU A 316 20.59 -28.21 -2.17
C LEU A 316 22.08 -27.93 -2.27
N VAL A 317 22.44 -26.94 -3.06
CA VAL A 317 23.81 -26.45 -3.21
C VAL A 317 23.88 -25.07 -2.59
N VAL A 318 24.79 -24.90 -1.63
CA VAL A 318 25.19 -23.61 -1.06
C VAL A 318 26.64 -23.38 -1.42
N ALA A 319 27.00 -22.24 -1.99
CA ALA A 319 28.39 -21.92 -2.31
C ALA A 319 28.71 -20.44 -2.08
N VAL A 320 29.95 -20.16 -1.70
CA VAL A 320 30.48 -18.80 -1.57
C VAL A 320 31.80 -18.68 -2.31
N GLY A 321 32.03 -17.52 -2.91
CA GLY A 321 33.24 -17.25 -3.67
C GLY A 321 33.49 -15.75 -3.82
N VAL A 322 34.70 -15.41 -4.25
CA VAL A 322 35.08 -14.03 -4.55
C VAL A 322 35.24 -13.90 -6.06
N HIS A 323 34.47 -12.98 -6.66
CA HIS A 323 34.55 -12.63 -8.08
C HIS A 323 34.91 -11.16 -8.21
N GLU A 324 36.10 -10.84 -8.71
CA GLU A 324 36.64 -9.48 -8.71
C GLU A 324 36.58 -8.85 -7.29
N SER A 325 35.88 -7.71 -7.14
CA SER A 325 35.65 -7.02 -5.87
C SER A 325 34.37 -7.48 -5.14
N TYR A 326 33.77 -8.60 -5.53
CA TYR A 326 32.48 -9.05 -5.00
C TYR A 326 32.64 -10.33 -4.18
N LEU A 327 32.03 -10.35 -3.00
CA LEU A 327 31.72 -11.58 -2.28
C LEU A 327 30.36 -12.07 -2.76
N VAL A 328 30.33 -13.27 -3.32
CA VAL A 328 29.15 -13.85 -3.97
C VAL A 328 28.77 -15.11 -3.23
N ALA A 329 27.51 -15.19 -2.82
CA ALA A 329 26.87 -16.37 -2.27
C ALA A 329 25.80 -16.89 -3.23
N PHE A 330 25.65 -18.20 -3.23
CA PHE A 330 24.79 -18.91 -4.16
C PHE A 330 24.02 -20.01 -3.43
N LEU A 331 22.75 -20.16 -3.82
CA LEU A 331 21.84 -21.19 -3.37
C LEU A 331 21.08 -21.75 -4.57
N GLY A 332 21.04 -23.06 -4.76
CA GLY A 332 20.30 -23.65 -5.89
C GLY A 332 20.23 -25.17 -5.84
N SER A 333 19.61 -25.78 -6.83
CA SER A 333 19.49 -27.24 -6.94
C SER A 333 20.73 -27.93 -7.49
N SER A 334 21.53 -27.23 -8.29
CA SER A 334 22.73 -27.78 -8.93
C SER A 334 23.92 -26.82 -8.83
N VAL A 335 25.13 -27.37 -8.86
CA VAL A 335 26.36 -26.59 -8.96
C VAL A 335 26.49 -25.97 -10.37
N ASP A 336 25.84 -26.53 -11.38
CA ASP A 336 25.83 -26.00 -12.75
C ASP A 336 24.97 -24.74 -12.90
N ASP A 337 24.06 -24.51 -11.94
CA ASP A 337 23.22 -23.33 -11.85
C ASP A 337 23.99 -22.10 -11.34
N LEU A 338 25.14 -22.31 -10.68
CA LEU A 338 26.07 -21.25 -10.33
C LEU A 338 26.77 -20.76 -11.59
N GLN A 339 26.27 -19.66 -12.15
CA GLN A 339 26.75 -19.06 -13.39
C GLN A 339 27.16 -17.61 -13.17
N ILE A 340 28.30 -17.25 -13.77
CA ILE A 340 28.82 -15.88 -13.82
C ILE A 340 29.06 -15.55 -15.29
N ALA A 341 28.37 -14.54 -15.81
CA ALA A 341 28.50 -14.11 -17.19
C ALA A 341 29.91 -13.56 -17.46
N ALA A 342 30.55 -14.04 -18.53
CA ALA A 342 31.93 -13.66 -18.86
C ALA A 342 32.04 -12.26 -19.46
N ASP A 343 30.95 -11.73 -20.03
CA ASP A 343 30.89 -10.41 -20.64
C ASP A 343 29.45 -9.85 -20.61
N PRO A 344 29.25 -8.52 -20.62
CA PRO A 344 27.92 -7.91 -20.52
C PRO A 344 26.94 -8.30 -21.64
N ALA A 345 27.42 -8.81 -22.78
CA ALA A 345 26.56 -9.24 -23.89
C ALA A 345 25.97 -10.64 -23.66
N LYS A 346 26.41 -11.36 -22.63
CA LYS A 346 25.86 -12.64 -22.16
C LYS A 346 25.22 -12.54 -20.78
N SER A 347 25.03 -11.32 -20.28
CA SER A 347 24.47 -11.07 -18.96
C SER A 347 23.02 -10.62 -19.04
N LEU A 348 22.39 -10.46 -17.88
CA LEU A 348 21.09 -9.81 -17.72
C LEU A 348 20.98 -8.48 -18.49
N LEU A 349 22.07 -7.74 -18.69
CA LEU A 349 22.07 -6.45 -19.38
C LEU A 349 21.90 -6.56 -20.90
N ALA A 350 22.13 -7.74 -21.48
CA ALA A 350 21.93 -8.00 -22.90
C ALA A 350 20.44 -8.17 -23.26
N ARG A 351 19.61 -8.42 -22.25
CA ARG A 351 18.17 -8.61 -22.40
C ARG A 351 17.49 -7.34 -22.93
N PRO A 352 16.56 -7.42 -23.90
CA PRO A 352 15.75 -6.28 -24.33
C PRO A 352 15.08 -5.54 -23.16
N GLU A 353 14.71 -6.28 -22.11
CA GLU A 353 14.12 -5.78 -20.88
C GLU A 353 15.01 -4.80 -20.11
N ALA A 354 16.33 -4.90 -20.23
CA ALA A 354 17.28 -3.98 -19.59
C ALA A 354 17.60 -2.75 -20.45
N ALA A 355 16.99 -2.60 -21.64
CA ALA A 355 17.33 -1.53 -22.58
C ALA A 355 17.08 -0.11 -22.03
N PHE A 356 16.14 0.04 -21.10
CA PHE A 356 15.84 1.33 -20.45
C PHE A 356 17.05 1.89 -19.69
N MET A 357 17.97 1.03 -19.24
CA MET A 357 19.19 1.43 -18.50
C MET A 357 20.10 2.38 -19.27
N LYS A 358 20.03 2.37 -20.61
CA LYS A 358 20.86 3.24 -21.46
C LYS A 358 20.70 4.71 -21.09
N SER A 359 19.47 5.12 -20.78
CA SER A 359 19.13 6.50 -20.39
C SER A 359 19.68 6.93 -19.03
N PHE A 360 20.13 5.98 -18.21
CA PHE A 360 20.55 6.22 -16.82
C PHE A 360 22.04 5.95 -16.56
N SER A 361 22.79 5.48 -17.56
CA SER A 361 24.22 5.11 -17.42
C SER A 361 25.15 6.24 -16.93
N GLY A 362 24.74 7.50 -17.04
CA GLY A 362 25.47 8.67 -16.54
C GLY A 362 24.94 9.25 -15.23
N LYS A 363 23.96 8.61 -14.58
CA LYS A 363 23.34 9.10 -13.34
C LYS A 363 23.97 8.41 -12.12
N ARG A 364 23.90 9.07 -10.95
CA ARG A 364 24.25 8.44 -9.66
C ARG A 364 23.08 7.56 -9.24
N LEU A 365 23.18 6.27 -9.55
CA LEU A 365 22.15 5.28 -9.22
C LEU A 365 22.18 4.96 -7.72
N VAL A 366 21.00 4.77 -7.15
CA VAL A 366 20.77 4.25 -5.79
C VAL A 366 20.25 2.82 -5.87
N SER A 367 19.42 2.49 -6.86
CA SER A 367 18.99 1.11 -7.07
C SER A 367 18.64 0.81 -8.52
N LEU A 368 18.72 -0.48 -8.85
CA LEU A 368 18.26 -1.09 -10.08
C LEU A 368 17.42 -2.32 -9.73
N VAL A 369 16.22 -2.41 -10.27
CA VAL A 369 15.38 -3.60 -10.22
C VAL A 369 15.01 -4.00 -11.64
N THR A 370 15.02 -5.30 -11.92
CA THR A 370 14.47 -5.86 -13.17
C THR A 370 13.64 -7.09 -12.83
N VAL A 371 12.52 -7.29 -13.52
CA VAL A 371 11.66 -8.45 -13.39
C VAL A 371 11.17 -8.89 -14.76
N SER A 372 11.26 -10.18 -15.05
CA SER A 372 10.84 -10.72 -16.34
C SER A 372 9.31 -10.76 -16.45
N LYS A 373 8.80 -10.83 -17.67
CA LYS A 373 7.37 -11.00 -17.90
C LYS A 373 6.89 -12.33 -17.33
N GLU A 374 7.61 -13.42 -17.60
CA GLU A 374 7.24 -14.78 -17.19
C GLU A 374 7.09 -14.88 -15.67
N LEU A 375 7.99 -14.24 -14.92
CA LEU A 375 7.93 -14.23 -13.47
C LEU A 375 6.70 -13.47 -12.96
N GLN A 376 6.33 -12.35 -13.57
CA GLN A 376 5.10 -11.65 -13.20
C GLN A 376 3.85 -12.43 -13.60
N GLU A 377 3.84 -13.06 -14.78
CA GLU A 377 2.72 -13.87 -15.23
C GLU A 377 2.50 -15.12 -14.38
N SER A 378 3.52 -15.56 -13.63
CA SER A 378 3.41 -16.72 -12.74
C SER A 378 2.45 -16.50 -11.56
N SER A 379 2.14 -15.25 -11.19
CA SER A 379 1.14 -14.94 -10.18
C SER A 379 -0.27 -14.73 -10.72
N LYS A 380 -0.52 -14.92 -12.02
CA LYS A 380 -1.86 -14.70 -12.62
C LYS A 380 -2.97 -15.55 -12.00
N GLU A 381 -2.64 -16.71 -11.44
CA GLU A 381 -3.62 -17.60 -10.81
C GLU A 381 -3.93 -17.21 -9.36
N SER A 382 -3.26 -16.20 -8.79
CA SER A 382 -3.57 -15.73 -7.45
C SER A 382 -4.98 -15.16 -7.39
N SER A 383 -5.71 -15.45 -6.32
CA SER A 383 -7.04 -14.91 -6.05
C SER A 383 -6.98 -13.86 -4.92
N ILE A 384 -7.99 -12.99 -4.86
CA ILE A 384 -8.17 -12.04 -3.75
C ILE A 384 -9.04 -12.71 -2.68
N PHE A 385 -10.24 -13.13 -3.07
CA PHE A 385 -11.19 -13.88 -2.26
C PHE A 385 -11.65 -15.18 -2.96
N GLY A 386 -11.26 -15.41 -4.22
CA GLY A 386 -11.71 -16.56 -5.00
C GLY A 386 -11.49 -17.92 -4.35
N SER A 387 -10.32 -18.20 -3.77
CA SER A 387 -10.09 -19.48 -3.06
C SER A 387 -10.87 -19.59 -1.75
N MET A 388 -11.07 -18.48 -1.03
CA MET A 388 -11.93 -18.45 0.14
C MET A 388 -13.37 -18.76 -0.24
N ALA A 389 -13.88 -18.12 -1.30
CA ALA A 389 -15.23 -18.33 -1.80
C ALA A 389 -15.45 -19.76 -2.30
N ALA A 390 -14.46 -20.34 -2.98
CA ALA A 390 -14.46 -21.75 -3.37
C ALA A 390 -14.55 -22.67 -2.15
N GLY A 391 -13.77 -22.39 -1.10
CA GLY A 391 -13.74 -23.19 0.13
C GLY A 391 -15.06 -23.13 0.89
N LEU A 392 -15.64 -21.94 1.03
CA LEU A 392 -16.97 -21.75 1.61
C LEU A 392 -18.03 -22.52 0.81
N LYS A 393 -18.03 -22.37 -0.51
CA LYS A 393 -19.01 -23.01 -1.39
C LYS A 393 -18.95 -24.53 -1.30
N GLU A 394 -17.75 -25.11 -1.39
CA GLU A 394 -17.56 -26.56 -1.27
C GLU A 394 -17.98 -27.07 0.11
N ALA A 395 -17.68 -26.32 1.18
CA ALA A 395 -18.04 -26.71 2.53
C ALA A 395 -19.55 -26.69 2.76
N LEU A 396 -20.22 -25.62 2.34
CA LEU A 396 -21.68 -25.48 2.45
C LEU A 396 -22.41 -26.57 1.66
N ALA A 397 -21.95 -26.89 0.44
CA ALA A 397 -22.53 -27.97 -0.36
C ALA A 397 -22.41 -29.37 0.28
N GLU A 398 -21.49 -29.57 1.22
CA GLU A 398 -21.24 -30.84 1.91
C GLU A 398 -22.06 -31.01 3.20
N THR A 399 -22.78 -29.97 3.65
CA THR A 399 -23.46 -29.98 4.95
C THR A 399 -24.87 -29.40 4.89
N ASP A 400 -25.77 -29.98 5.68
CA ASP A 400 -27.11 -29.46 5.94
C ASP A 400 -27.19 -28.62 7.22
N ALA A 401 -26.09 -28.52 7.98
CA ALA A 401 -26.05 -27.88 9.30
C ALA A 401 -26.38 -26.38 9.26
N PHE A 402 -26.16 -25.74 8.12
CA PHE A 402 -26.40 -24.32 7.90
C PHE A 402 -27.72 -24.06 7.16
N GLY A 403 -28.61 -25.05 7.03
CA GLY A 403 -29.87 -24.92 6.28
C GLY A 403 -29.67 -24.92 4.75
N ASP A 404 -30.61 -24.34 4.02
CA ASP A 404 -30.51 -24.23 2.56
C ASP A 404 -29.49 -23.15 2.15
N SER A 405 -28.36 -23.58 1.57
CA SER A 405 -27.24 -22.72 1.15
C SER A 405 -27.19 -22.45 -0.35
N GLN A 406 -28.16 -22.90 -1.15
CA GLN A 406 -28.04 -22.86 -2.62
C GLN A 406 -27.79 -21.46 -3.18
N ASP A 407 -28.48 -20.45 -2.66
CA ASP A 407 -28.29 -19.05 -3.10
C ASP A 407 -26.89 -18.53 -2.73
N LEU A 408 -26.38 -18.87 -1.55
CA LEU A 408 -25.02 -18.54 -1.14
C LEU A 408 -23.97 -19.21 -2.01
N GLU A 409 -24.16 -20.48 -2.36
CA GLU A 409 -23.26 -21.22 -3.25
C GLU A 409 -23.21 -20.64 -4.67
N VAL A 410 -24.32 -20.09 -5.15
CA VAL A 410 -24.38 -19.37 -6.43
C VAL A 410 -23.58 -18.07 -6.34
N LEU A 411 -23.82 -17.24 -5.33
CA LEU A 411 -23.09 -15.97 -5.18
C LEU A 411 -21.59 -16.16 -4.95
N LEU A 412 -21.20 -17.16 -4.15
CA LEU A 412 -19.79 -17.54 -3.96
C LEU A 412 -19.14 -17.97 -5.28
N GLY A 413 -19.90 -18.64 -6.16
CA GLY A 413 -19.46 -18.94 -7.53
C GLY A 413 -19.26 -17.68 -8.38
N LEU A 414 -20.18 -16.73 -8.30
CA LEU A 414 -20.08 -15.45 -9.01
C LEU A 414 -18.89 -14.61 -8.55
N ILE A 415 -18.58 -14.59 -7.25
CA ILE A 415 -17.37 -13.94 -6.70
C ILE A 415 -16.13 -14.47 -7.42
N MET A 416 -16.00 -15.80 -7.55
CA MET A 416 -14.85 -16.41 -8.23
C MET A 416 -14.76 -15.99 -9.70
N GLU A 417 -15.89 -16.02 -10.43
CA GLU A 417 -15.94 -15.67 -11.85
C GLU A 417 -15.65 -14.18 -12.11
N GLN A 418 -16.27 -13.29 -11.35
CA GLN A 418 -16.11 -11.85 -11.46
C GLN A 418 -14.71 -11.40 -11.07
N GLU A 419 -14.15 -11.95 -9.99
CA GLU A 419 -12.77 -11.67 -9.59
C GLU A 419 -11.80 -12.08 -10.70
N ARG A 420 -11.98 -13.28 -11.27
CA ARG A 420 -11.16 -13.73 -12.38
C ARG A 420 -11.26 -12.79 -13.58
N ALA A 421 -12.47 -12.33 -13.90
CA ALA A 421 -12.68 -11.38 -14.99
C ALA A 421 -12.00 -10.02 -14.75
N ILE A 422 -11.84 -9.57 -13.50
CA ILE A 422 -11.09 -8.36 -13.14
C ILE A 422 -9.58 -8.60 -13.24
N LEU A 423 -9.09 -9.72 -12.71
CA LEU A 423 -7.68 -10.07 -12.72
C LEU A 423 -7.16 -10.32 -14.15
N ASP A 424 -7.99 -10.91 -15.02
CA ASP A 424 -7.66 -11.15 -16.43
C ASP A 424 -7.53 -9.87 -17.27
N LEU A 425 -8.01 -8.72 -16.77
CA LEU A 425 -7.74 -7.43 -17.40
C LEU A 425 -6.28 -6.99 -17.24
N HIS A 426 -5.55 -7.56 -16.27
CA HIS A 426 -4.15 -7.20 -16.05
C HIS A 426 -3.25 -7.88 -17.08
N THR A 427 -2.53 -7.05 -17.83
CA THR A 427 -1.48 -7.50 -18.74
C THR A 427 -0.11 -7.21 -18.16
N HIS A 428 0.85 -8.07 -18.50
CA HIS A 428 2.20 -7.98 -17.98
C HIS A 428 3.18 -7.75 -19.12
N THR A 429 4.05 -6.77 -18.92
CA THR A 429 5.25 -6.53 -19.72
C THR A 429 6.48 -6.75 -18.84
N PRO A 430 7.67 -6.95 -19.41
CA PRO A 430 8.88 -6.86 -18.62
C PRO A 430 8.92 -5.59 -17.76
N GLY A 431 9.30 -5.76 -16.50
CA GLY A 431 9.31 -4.68 -15.52
C GLY A 431 10.72 -4.30 -15.11
N GLY A 432 10.89 -3.05 -14.68
CA GLY A 432 12.10 -2.62 -14.02
C GLY A 432 11.94 -1.26 -13.35
N SER A 433 12.86 -0.94 -12.45
CA SER A 433 12.94 0.39 -11.88
C SER A 433 14.39 0.83 -11.69
N VAL A 434 14.62 2.13 -11.81
CA VAL A 434 15.87 2.77 -11.45
C VAL A 434 15.58 3.90 -10.48
N THR A 435 16.29 3.89 -9.36
CA THR A 435 16.31 5.01 -8.42
C THR A 435 17.63 5.76 -8.58
N PHE A 436 17.59 7.08 -8.66
CA PHE A 436 18.78 7.91 -8.82
C PHE A 436 18.63 9.28 -8.16
N LEU A 437 19.76 9.92 -7.87
CA LEU A 437 19.80 11.23 -7.26
C LEU A 437 19.96 12.33 -8.33
N GLU A 438 18.95 13.21 -8.43
CA GLU A 438 18.96 14.41 -9.26
C GLU A 438 17.88 15.37 -8.74
N GLU A 439 18.30 16.52 -8.19
CA GLU A 439 17.37 17.48 -7.54
C GLU A 439 16.49 16.84 -6.46
N GLY A 440 17.04 15.85 -5.75
CA GLY A 440 16.31 14.96 -4.86
C GLY A 440 16.37 13.50 -5.33
N LEU A 441 15.44 12.68 -4.84
CA LEU A 441 15.34 11.26 -5.20
C LEU A 441 14.34 11.10 -6.34
N LYS A 442 14.77 10.48 -7.45
CA LYS A 442 13.90 10.13 -8.58
C LYS A 442 13.82 8.63 -8.74
N ILE A 443 12.61 8.13 -8.98
CA ILE A 443 12.33 6.72 -9.27
C ILE A 443 11.65 6.67 -10.63
N GLU A 444 12.24 5.92 -11.56
CA GLU A 444 11.66 5.66 -12.87
C GLU A 444 11.32 4.18 -12.95
N ILE A 445 10.05 3.87 -13.14
CA ILE A 445 9.50 2.51 -13.25
C ILE A 445 9.06 2.29 -14.70
N PHE A 446 9.43 1.15 -15.26
CA PHE A 446 9.20 0.76 -16.65
C PHE A 446 8.44 -0.56 -16.68
N GLY A 447 7.41 -0.62 -17.54
CA GLY A 447 6.61 -1.82 -17.77
C GLY A 447 6.03 -2.39 -16.48
N GLY A 448 6.07 -3.70 -16.36
CA GLY A 448 5.45 -4.44 -15.27
C GLY A 448 3.99 -4.79 -15.54
N ALA A 449 3.21 -4.95 -14.48
CA ALA A 449 1.75 -5.03 -14.53
C ALA A 449 1.17 -3.70 -15.00
N ASP A 450 0.23 -3.74 -15.93
CA ASP A 450 -0.52 -2.56 -16.35
C ASP A 450 -1.47 -2.06 -15.25
N LEU A 451 -2.14 -0.94 -15.53
CA LEU A 451 -3.14 -0.33 -14.65
C LEU A 451 -4.48 -0.30 -15.37
N PRO A 452 -5.20 -1.43 -15.45
CA PRO A 452 -6.44 -1.52 -16.21
C PRO A 452 -7.55 -0.63 -15.63
N SER A 453 -7.41 -0.18 -14.39
CA SER A 453 -8.30 0.81 -13.75
C SER A 453 -8.21 2.21 -14.34
N LEU A 454 -7.16 2.52 -15.12
CA LEU A 454 -6.91 3.85 -15.67
C LEU A 454 -6.94 3.85 -17.20
N ASP A 455 -7.56 4.87 -17.78
CA ASP A 455 -7.37 5.23 -19.18
C ASP A 455 -6.20 6.23 -19.28
N LEU A 456 -5.01 5.70 -19.54
CA LEU A 456 -3.79 6.50 -19.66
C LEU A 456 -3.67 7.24 -21.01
N ASP A 457 -4.53 6.93 -21.97
CA ASP A 457 -4.45 7.44 -23.35
C ASP A 457 -5.37 8.66 -23.58
N LYS A 458 -6.39 8.83 -22.74
CA LYS A 458 -7.30 9.97 -22.75
C LYS A 458 -6.66 11.23 -22.14
N PRO A 459 -6.66 12.38 -22.85
CA PRO A 459 -6.21 13.65 -22.28
C PRO A 459 -7.09 14.09 -21.13
N ARG A 460 -6.47 14.62 -20.08
CA ARG A 460 -7.16 15.13 -18.88
C ARG A 460 -7.56 16.60 -19.03
N LYS A 461 -8.81 16.91 -18.72
CA LYS A 461 -9.39 18.26 -18.76
C LYS A 461 -8.91 19.12 -17.58
N TYR A 462 -8.67 18.53 -16.41
CA TYR A 462 -8.34 19.26 -15.19
C TYR A 462 -6.85 19.50 -14.97
N ALA A 463 -5.98 18.99 -15.86
CA ALA A 463 -4.53 19.04 -15.70
C ALA A 463 -3.94 20.45 -15.52
N GLY A 464 -4.63 21.49 -15.98
CA GLY A 464 -4.21 22.88 -15.79
C GLY A 464 -4.28 23.38 -14.35
N LEU A 465 -5.18 22.82 -13.53
CA LEU A 465 -5.40 23.29 -12.15
C LEU A 465 -4.21 23.01 -11.22
N GLY A 466 -3.46 21.94 -11.49
CA GLY A 466 -2.27 21.60 -10.70
C GLY A 466 -1.04 22.48 -10.96
N LYS A 467 -1.09 23.36 -11.96
CA LYS A 467 0.04 24.25 -12.33
C LYS A 467 -0.04 25.61 -11.65
N GLU A 468 -1.01 25.81 -10.76
CA GLU A 468 -1.27 27.10 -10.15
C GLU A 468 -0.40 27.33 -8.91
N ASP A 469 0.03 28.58 -8.73
CA ASP A 469 0.73 29.01 -7.53
C ASP A 469 -0.17 28.84 -6.29
N GLY A 470 0.36 28.20 -5.25
CA GLY A 470 -0.34 28.03 -3.96
C GLY A 470 -1.25 26.80 -3.87
N VAL A 471 -1.31 25.96 -4.89
CA VAL A 471 -1.91 24.62 -4.79
C VAL A 471 -0.99 23.74 -3.96
N PHE A 472 -1.50 23.22 -2.86
CA PHE A 472 -0.77 22.31 -1.97
C PHE A 472 -0.81 20.87 -2.50
N LEU A 473 -1.97 20.39 -2.94
CA LEU A 473 -2.13 19.03 -3.46
C LEU A 473 -2.95 19.06 -4.74
N PHE A 474 -2.49 18.31 -5.73
CA PHE A 474 -3.22 18.06 -6.96
C PHE A 474 -3.12 16.59 -7.36
N ALA A 475 -4.26 15.95 -7.64
CA ALA A 475 -4.32 14.63 -8.23
C ALA A 475 -5.34 14.62 -9.36
N ASN A 476 -5.04 13.99 -10.49
CA ASN A 476 -5.96 13.95 -11.63
C ASN A 476 -5.73 12.70 -12.49
N TRP A 477 -6.80 11.97 -12.78
CA TRP A 477 -6.78 10.70 -13.50
C TRP A 477 -8.05 10.52 -14.34
N VAL A 478 -8.00 9.58 -15.28
CA VAL A 478 -9.19 9.08 -15.99
C VAL A 478 -9.34 7.60 -15.68
N SER A 479 -10.51 7.22 -15.17
CA SER A 479 -10.87 5.83 -14.89
C SER A 479 -11.28 5.09 -16.15
N ASN A 480 -10.95 3.81 -16.23
CA ASN A 480 -11.44 2.92 -17.29
C ASN A 480 -12.84 2.39 -16.93
N PRO A 481 -13.89 2.71 -17.71
CA PRO A 481 -15.26 2.34 -17.38
C PRO A 481 -15.50 0.82 -17.35
N ASP A 482 -14.79 0.02 -18.16
CA ASP A 482 -14.95 -1.45 -18.15
C ASP A 482 -14.44 -2.04 -16.83
N TYR A 483 -13.25 -1.61 -16.38
CA TYR A 483 -12.70 -2.02 -15.09
C TYR A 483 -13.59 -1.57 -13.92
N THR A 484 -14.04 -0.31 -13.96
CA THR A 484 -14.93 0.24 -12.91
C THR A 484 -16.26 -0.52 -12.84
N SER A 485 -16.88 -0.87 -13.97
CA SER A 485 -18.13 -1.65 -13.98
C SER A 485 -17.94 -3.02 -13.33
N LYS A 486 -16.92 -3.78 -13.76
CA LYS A 486 -16.63 -5.12 -13.20
C LYS A 486 -16.33 -5.07 -11.71
N THR A 487 -15.52 -4.09 -11.28
CA THR A 487 -15.19 -3.93 -9.86
C THR A 487 -16.42 -3.63 -9.02
N LEU A 488 -17.31 -2.77 -9.51
CA LEU A 488 -18.51 -2.44 -8.78
C LEU A 488 -19.53 -3.60 -8.77
N GLU A 489 -19.68 -4.36 -9.86
CA GLU A 489 -20.48 -5.60 -9.90
C GLU A 489 -19.95 -6.66 -8.90
N TYR A 490 -18.63 -6.75 -8.79
CA TYR A 490 -17.97 -7.61 -7.81
C TYR A 490 -18.25 -7.19 -6.36
N LEU A 491 -18.20 -5.88 -6.08
CA LEU A 491 -18.58 -5.34 -4.76
C LEU A 491 -20.06 -5.58 -4.45
N ASP A 492 -20.95 -5.44 -5.43
CA ASP A 492 -22.38 -5.72 -5.28
C ASP A 492 -22.58 -7.18 -4.85
N THR A 493 -21.89 -8.11 -5.51
CA THR A 493 -21.98 -9.56 -5.23
C THR A 493 -21.38 -9.92 -3.86
N LEU A 494 -20.26 -9.30 -3.47
CA LEU A 494 -19.68 -9.46 -2.13
C LEU A 494 -20.64 -8.98 -1.04
N GLY A 495 -21.24 -7.80 -1.22
CA GLY A 495 -22.22 -7.24 -0.29
C GLY A 495 -23.46 -8.12 -0.15
N GLU A 496 -23.99 -8.62 -1.27
CA GLU A 496 -25.14 -9.53 -1.28
C GLU A 496 -24.80 -10.86 -0.59
N THR A 497 -23.61 -11.42 -0.83
CA THR A 497 -23.14 -12.66 -0.20
C THR A 497 -23.05 -12.50 1.33
N LEU A 498 -22.42 -11.42 1.80
CA LEU A 498 -22.29 -11.14 3.23
C LEU A 498 -23.65 -10.96 3.90
N TYR A 499 -24.56 -10.25 3.24
CA TYR A 499 -25.91 -10.05 3.74
C TYR A 499 -26.70 -11.37 3.81
N LEU A 500 -26.67 -12.21 2.77
CA LEU A 500 -27.34 -13.52 2.80
C LEU A 500 -26.72 -14.45 3.85
N ALA A 501 -25.40 -14.41 4.05
CA ALA A 501 -24.74 -15.21 5.07
C ALA A 501 -25.18 -14.78 6.47
N ALA A 502 -25.21 -13.47 6.73
CA ALA A 502 -25.72 -12.92 7.99
C ALA A 502 -27.19 -13.27 8.22
N LYS A 503 -28.02 -13.22 7.18
CA LYS A 503 -29.44 -13.62 7.23
C LYS A 503 -29.58 -15.10 7.58
N GLN A 504 -28.82 -15.96 6.94
CA GLN A 504 -28.85 -17.39 7.19
C GLN A 504 -28.47 -17.69 8.64
N VAL A 505 -27.38 -17.08 9.14
CA VAL A 505 -26.93 -17.25 10.52
C VAL A 505 -27.98 -16.74 11.52
N ALA A 506 -28.61 -15.59 11.26
CA ALA A 506 -29.59 -15.00 12.17
C ALA A 506 -30.87 -15.85 12.36
N VAL A 507 -31.17 -16.76 11.43
CA VAL A 507 -32.35 -17.66 11.51
C VAL A 507 -31.99 -19.08 11.96
N MET A 508 -30.71 -19.35 12.24
CA MET A 508 -30.28 -20.65 12.76
C MET A 508 -30.71 -20.83 14.22
N GLU A 509 -31.25 -22.02 14.50
CA GLU A 509 -31.43 -22.51 15.87
C GLU A 509 -30.06 -22.98 16.38
N LEU A 510 -29.45 -22.22 17.29
CA LEU A 510 -28.19 -22.59 17.92
C LEU A 510 -28.45 -23.43 19.19
N PRO A 511 -27.61 -24.45 19.47
CA PRO A 511 -27.63 -25.14 20.76
C PRO A 511 -27.41 -24.17 21.93
N ASP A 512 -28.08 -24.39 23.07
CA ASP A 512 -27.99 -23.54 24.27
C ASP A 512 -26.54 -23.34 24.78
N GLU A 513 -25.66 -24.31 24.51
CA GLU A 513 -24.25 -24.31 24.89
C GLU A 513 -23.38 -23.40 24.02
N VAL A 514 -23.87 -23.02 22.84
CA VAL A 514 -23.15 -22.25 21.81
C VAL A 514 -23.84 -20.90 21.56
N ALA A 515 -25.14 -20.81 21.82
CA ALA A 515 -25.92 -19.59 21.70
C ALA A 515 -25.35 -18.51 22.65
N PRO A 516 -24.90 -17.35 22.12
CA PRO A 516 -24.52 -16.21 22.96
C PRO A 516 -25.68 -15.81 23.88
N PRO A 517 -25.43 -15.22 25.06
CA PRO A 517 -26.47 -14.84 26.05
C PRO A 517 -27.59 -13.91 25.57
N ASP A 518 -27.60 -13.49 24.31
CA ASP A 518 -28.56 -12.58 23.68
C ASP A 518 -28.91 -12.99 22.22
N TRP A 519 -28.78 -14.28 21.86
CA TRP A 519 -29.01 -14.74 20.47
C TRP A 519 -30.40 -14.39 19.92
N GLU A 520 -31.45 -14.59 20.72
CA GLU A 520 -32.83 -14.22 20.34
C GLU A 520 -32.97 -12.71 20.11
N ASN A 521 -32.23 -11.89 20.86
CA ASN A 521 -32.18 -10.45 20.67
C ASN A 521 -31.46 -10.10 19.36
N MET A 522 -30.39 -10.82 19.01
CA MET A 522 -29.68 -10.65 17.74
C MET A 522 -30.55 -10.99 16.52
N ALA A 523 -31.30 -12.10 16.57
CA ALA A 523 -32.25 -12.47 15.53
C ALA A 523 -33.36 -11.41 15.36
N GLY A 524 -33.88 -10.89 16.48
CA GLY A 524 -34.85 -9.79 16.48
C GLY A 524 -34.29 -8.48 15.88
N VAL A 525 -33.05 -8.11 16.22
CA VAL A 525 -32.36 -6.94 15.67
C VAL A 525 -32.11 -7.11 14.17
N PHE A 526 -31.70 -8.29 13.72
CA PHE A 526 -31.53 -8.57 12.30
C PHE A 526 -32.86 -8.51 11.54
N GLY A 527 -33.94 -9.08 12.10
CA GLY A 527 -35.27 -8.99 11.49
C GLY A 527 -35.75 -7.53 11.34
N MET A 528 -35.54 -6.70 12.36
CA MET A 528 -35.82 -5.26 12.28
C MET A 528 -34.96 -4.58 11.20
N PHE A 529 -33.68 -4.91 11.11
CA PHE A 529 -32.82 -4.40 10.04
C PHE A 529 -33.35 -4.82 8.66
N ASP A 530 -33.73 -6.09 8.50
CA ASP A 530 -34.15 -6.66 7.21
C ASP A 530 -35.42 -6.04 6.64
N GLU A 531 -36.39 -5.80 7.51
CA GLU A 531 -37.70 -5.28 7.15
C GLU A 531 -37.72 -3.76 7.05
N GLN A 532 -37.05 -3.06 7.96
CA GLN A 532 -37.22 -1.62 8.12
C GLN A 532 -36.04 -0.83 7.57
N ILE A 533 -34.80 -1.30 7.78
CA ILE A 533 -33.59 -0.51 7.49
C ILE A 533 -33.01 -0.84 6.12
N ARG A 534 -32.92 -2.13 5.76
CA ARG A 534 -32.34 -2.62 4.49
C ARG A 534 -32.94 -1.94 3.25
N PRO A 535 -34.27 -1.75 3.10
CA PRO A 535 -34.82 -1.09 1.91
C PRO A 535 -34.25 0.32 1.70
N HIS A 536 -33.98 1.06 2.78
CA HIS A 536 -33.37 2.37 2.70
C HIS A 536 -31.89 2.31 2.35
N PHE A 537 -31.14 1.33 2.87
CA PHE A 537 -29.76 1.11 2.45
C PHE A 537 -29.65 0.73 0.98
N LEU A 538 -30.52 -0.14 0.47
CA LEU A 538 -30.57 -0.49 -0.95
C LEU A 538 -30.92 0.74 -1.81
N GLU A 539 -31.89 1.55 -1.38
CA GLU A 539 -32.24 2.79 -2.08
C GLU A 539 -31.06 3.80 -2.12
N LEU A 540 -30.34 3.95 -0.99
CA LEU A 540 -29.13 4.77 -0.95
C LEU A 540 -28.04 4.20 -1.86
N TRP A 541 -27.81 2.89 -1.79
CA TRP A 541 -26.82 2.20 -2.60
C TRP A 541 -27.13 2.37 -4.08
N THR A 542 -28.34 2.05 -4.56
CA THR A 542 -28.76 2.28 -5.95
C THR A 542 -28.56 3.74 -6.38
N GLY A 543 -28.92 4.70 -5.51
CA GLY A 543 -28.71 6.12 -5.78
C GLY A 543 -27.24 6.50 -6.01
N LEU A 544 -26.31 5.91 -5.26
CA LEU A 544 -24.87 6.17 -5.40
C LEU A 544 -24.25 5.31 -6.52
N ARG A 545 -24.50 4.02 -6.50
CA ARG A 545 -23.90 2.99 -7.38
C ARG A 545 -24.30 3.14 -8.85
N GLU A 546 -25.56 3.44 -9.11
CA GLU A 546 -26.08 3.55 -10.48
C GLU A 546 -26.15 5.00 -10.91
N ASP A 547 -26.93 5.81 -10.18
CA ASP A 547 -27.32 7.13 -10.65
C ASP A 547 -26.20 8.18 -10.50
N LEU A 548 -25.43 8.16 -9.41
CA LEU A 548 -24.29 9.08 -9.26
C LEU A 548 -23.21 8.73 -10.28
N VAL A 549 -22.82 7.44 -10.36
CA VAL A 549 -21.79 6.96 -11.30
C VAL A 549 -22.18 7.28 -12.75
N ALA A 550 -23.42 7.02 -13.16
CA ALA A 550 -23.89 7.36 -14.51
C ALA A 550 -24.06 8.88 -14.74
N GLY A 551 -24.16 9.65 -13.66
CA GLY A 551 -24.24 11.12 -13.69
C GLY A 551 -22.88 11.80 -13.86
N LEU A 552 -21.81 11.16 -13.40
CA LEU A 552 -20.43 11.66 -13.45
C LEU A 552 -19.66 11.07 -14.64
N GLY A 553 -18.70 11.83 -15.15
CA GLY A 553 -17.75 11.34 -16.16
C GLY A 553 -16.57 10.58 -15.55
N GLU A 554 -15.82 9.91 -16.40
CA GLU A 554 -14.68 9.04 -16.03
C GLU A 554 -13.44 9.79 -15.49
N GLU A 555 -13.36 11.11 -15.66
CA GLU A 555 -12.22 11.89 -15.17
C GLU A 555 -12.46 12.34 -13.72
N GLY A 556 -11.48 12.11 -12.84
CA GLY A 556 -11.48 12.61 -11.47
C GLY A 556 -10.33 13.59 -11.24
N ALA A 557 -10.55 14.59 -10.40
CA ALA A 557 -9.48 15.41 -9.85
C ALA A 557 -9.71 15.78 -8.38
N VAL A 558 -8.63 15.93 -7.63
CA VAL A 558 -8.60 16.50 -6.28
C VAL A 558 -7.64 17.69 -6.30
N VAL A 559 -8.09 18.83 -5.80
CA VAL A 559 -7.28 20.04 -5.67
C VAL A 559 -7.43 20.60 -4.26
N VAL A 560 -6.30 20.86 -3.60
CA VAL A 560 -6.26 21.40 -2.25
C VAL A 560 -5.37 22.63 -2.23
N ASP A 561 -5.87 23.72 -1.63
CA ASP A 561 -5.05 24.84 -1.20
C ASP A 561 -5.19 25.09 0.31
N LEU A 562 -4.32 25.93 0.85
CA LEU A 562 -4.27 26.25 2.28
C LEU A 562 -4.60 27.74 2.55
N GLN A 563 -5.51 28.31 1.76
CA GLN A 563 -5.77 29.76 1.73
C GLN A 563 -7.20 30.15 2.14
N GLY A 564 -8.00 29.24 2.69
CA GLY A 564 -9.36 29.54 3.15
C GLY A 564 -9.38 30.38 4.41
N ALA A 565 -10.41 31.20 4.58
CA ALA A 565 -10.67 31.90 5.84
C ALA A 565 -11.19 30.93 6.89
N LEU A 566 -10.69 31.05 8.13
CA LEU A 566 -11.18 30.27 9.26
C LEU A 566 -12.58 30.76 9.69
N PRO A 567 -13.52 29.87 10.05
CA PRO A 567 -14.83 30.27 10.54
C PRO A 567 -14.76 30.89 11.95
N THR A 568 -15.68 31.81 12.25
CA THR A 568 -15.85 32.37 13.60
C THR A 568 -16.58 31.39 14.52
N VAL A 569 -15.88 30.53 15.26
CA VAL A 569 -16.49 29.52 16.14
C VAL A 569 -16.55 30.00 17.61
N PRO A 570 -17.60 29.69 18.39
CA PRO A 570 -17.68 30.03 19.82
C PRO A 570 -16.52 29.41 20.58
N GLY A 571 -15.93 30.20 21.46
CA GLY A 571 -14.73 29.80 22.19
C GLY A 571 -13.44 29.94 21.37
N LEU A 572 -13.51 30.22 20.06
CA LEU A 572 -12.36 30.60 19.26
C LEU A 572 -12.19 32.13 19.28
N PRO A 573 -11.00 32.66 19.59
CA PRO A 573 -10.73 34.09 19.51
C PRO A 573 -11.01 34.64 18.11
N GLN A 574 -11.69 35.79 18.03
CA GLN A 574 -11.99 36.45 16.75
C GLN A 574 -10.73 36.69 15.91
N LEU A 575 -9.61 36.98 16.57
CA LEU A 575 -8.31 37.14 15.92
C LEU A 575 -7.93 35.92 15.06
N LEU A 576 -8.22 34.71 15.52
CA LEU A 576 -7.96 33.50 14.74
C LEU A 576 -8.92 33.35 13.55
N ALA A 577 -10.16 33.81 13.68
CA ALA A 577 -11.08 33.87 12.55
C ALA A 577 -10.64 34.90 11.49
N ASP A 578 -10.03 36.01 11.92
CA ASP A 578 -9.61 37.11 11.04
C ASP A 578 -8.25 36.84 10.36
N GLU A 579 -7.28 36.24 11.07
CA GLU A 579 -5.92 36.03 10.57
C GLU A 579 -5.58 34.56 10.24
N GLY A 580 -6.33 33.61 10.80
CA GLY A 580 -6.11 32.18 10.61
C GLY A 580 -6.54 31.69 9.23
N LYS A 581 -5.82 30.68 8.73
CA LYS A 581 -6.10 30.05 7.43
C LYS A 581 -6.59 28.62 7.61
N ALA A 582 -7.49 28.18 6.73
CA ALA A 582 -8.05 26.84 6.68
C ALA A 582 -7.80 26.18 5.32
N PRO A 583 -7.64 24.85 5.27
CA PRO A 583 -7.52 24.12 4.01
C PRO A 583 -8.84 24.12 3.24
N ARG A 584 -8.75 24.32 1.92
CA ARG A 584 -9.89 24.22 1.00
C ARG A 584 -9.67 23.05 0.07
N ILE A 585 -10.59 22.10 0.11
CA ILE A 585 -10.52 20.86 -0.66
C ILE A 585 -11.63 20.90 -1.71
N ALA A 586 -11.32 20.52 -2.94
CA ALA A 586 -12.29 20.29 -3.99
C ALA A 586 -12.01 18.97 -4.71
N MET A 587 -13.05 18.15 -4.84
CA MET A 587 -13.10 17.00 -5.74
C MET A 587 -13.93 17.35 -6.95
N LEU A 588 -13.45 17.00 -8.15
CA LEU A 588 -14.04 17.38 -9.42
C LEU A 588 -14.27 16.15 -10.29
N ALA A 589 -15.37 16.15 -11.02
CA ALA A 589 -15.64 15.21 -12.10
C ALA A 589 -16.50 15.89 -13.18
N PRO A 590 -16.42 15.45 -14.45
CA PRO A 590 -17.30 15.97 -15.48
C PRO A 590 -18.75 15.64 -15.16
N THR A 591 -19.66 16.57 -15.43
CA THR A 591 -21.09 16.26 -15.43
C THR A 591 -21.45 15.58 -16.75
N GLN A 592 -21.82 14.31 -16.68
CA GLN A 592 -22.23 13.51 -17.84
C GLN A 592 -23.74 13.49 -18.02
N ASN A 593 -24.50 13.36 -16.92
CA ASN A 593 -25.96 13.32 -16.96
C ASN A 593 -26.59 13.96 -15.71
N LYS A 594 -27.13 15.18 -15.89
CA LYS A 594 -27.77 15.94 -14.81
C LYS A 594 -29.03 15.29 -14.23
N GLU A 595 -29.80 14.58 -15.05
CA GLU A 595 -31.01 13.89 -14.56
C GLU A 595 -30.62 12.69 -13.69
N LYS A 596 -29.52 12.00 -14.01
CA LYS A 596 -28.97 10.94 -13.17
C LYS A 596 -28.40 11.48 -11.86
N LEU A 597 -27.67 12.59 -11.87
CA LEU A 597 -27.24 13.27 -10.62
C LEU A 597 -28.42 13.68 -9.74
N LYS A 598 -29.49 14.21 -10.35
CA LYS A 598 -30.72 14.57 -9.64
C LYS A 598 -31.44 13.34 -9.06
N SER A 599 -31.50 12.25 -9.83
CA SER A 599 -32.07 10.97 -9.37
C SER A 599 -31.30 10.42 -8.18
N SER A 600 -29.97 10.43 -8.26
CA SER A 600 -29.07 10.05 -7.17
C SER A 600 -29.36 10.82 -5.89
N TRP A 601 -29.44 12.15 -5.99
CA TRP A 601 -29.76 13.01 -4.85
C TRP A 601 -31.12 12.65 -4.22
N ASN A 602 -32.16 12.51 -5.04
CA ASN A 602 -33.50 12.21 -4.55
C ASN A 602 -33.56 10.85 -3.84
N ASN A 603 -32.86 9.84 -4.37
CA ASN A 603 -32.79 8.51 -3.77
C ASN A 603 -32.04 8.57 -2.41
N ALA A 604 -30.89 9.24 -2.37
CA ALA A 604 -30.14 9.42 -1.13
C ALA A 604 -30.95 10.18 -0.07
N GLU A 605 -31.62 11.28 -0.45
CA GLU A 605 -32.48 12.05 0.43
C GLU A 605 -33.65 11.20 0.94
N LYS A 606 -34.29 10.42 0.08
CA LYS A 606 -35.41 9.55 0.47
C LYS A 606 -34.96 8.46 1.44
N ALA A 607 -33.83 7.80 1.16
CA ALA A 607 -33.24 6.79 2.03
C ALA A 607 -32.88 7.35 3.41
N LEU A 608 -32.13 8.46 3.47
CA LEU A 608 -31.73 9.10 4.72
C LEU A 608 -32.94 9.56 5.53
N ASN A 609 -33.96 10.13 4.89
CA ASN A 609 -35.21 10.50 5.55
C ASN A 609 -35.95 9.30 6.15
N GLY A 610 -35.90 8.15 5.48
CA GLY A 610 -36.44 6.89 5.99
C GLY A 610 -35.70 6.41 7.24
N ILE A 611 -34.36 6.34 7.17
CA ILE A 611 -33.51 5.93 8.29
C ILE A 611 -33.69 6.87 9.50
N LEU A 612 -33.65 8.19 9.30
CA LEU A 612 -33.83 9.16 10.38
C LEU A 612 -35.21 9.04 11.05
N LYS A 613 -36.25 8.72 10.27
CA LYS A 613 -37.59 8.48 10.81
C LYS A 613 -37.60 7.25 11.71
N LEU A 614 -36.98 6.15 11.28
CA LEU A 614 -36.87 4.92 12.08
C LEU A 614 -36.09 5.16 13.38
N VAL A 615 -34.93 5.84 13.31
CA VAL A 615 -34.15 6.17 14.52
C VAL A 615 -34.96 7.08 15.46
N SER A 616 -35.72 8.03 14.93
CA SER A 616 -36.60 8.89 15.75
C SER A 616 -37.71 8.08 16.44
N GLU A 617 -38.30 7.10 15.74
CA GLU A 617 -39.32 6.20 16.30
C GLU A 617 -38.74 5.27 17.38
N MET A 618 -37.51 4.78 17.20
CA MET A 618 -36.83 3.91 18.15
C MET A 618 -36.33 4.65 19.41
N THR A 619 -35.79 5.86 19.26
CA THR A 619 -35.22 6.64 20.37
C THR A 619 -36.26 7.48 21.10
N GLY A 620 -37.42 7.71 20.48
CA GLY A 620 -38.43 8.65 20.97
C GLY A 620 -38.02 10.13 20.82
N GLU A 621 -36.87 10.41 20.22
CA GLU A 621 -36.36 11.75 19.98
C GLU A 621 -36.67 12.20 18.54
N GLN A 622 -37.22 13.41 18.37
CA GLN A 622 -37.36 13.98 17.04
C GLN A 622 -36.00 14.44 16.53
N ILE A 623 -35.42 13.72 15.58
CA ILE A 623 -34.20 14.16 14.91
C ILE A 623 -34.58 15.24 13.87
N PRO A 624 -34.14 16.50 14.05
CA PRO A 624 -34.53 17.59 13.17
C PRO A 624 -33.96 17.36 11.76
N LYS A 625 -34.85 17.42 10.77
CA LYS A 625 -34.47 17.33 9.35
C LYS A 625 -33.78 18.62 8.92
N GLN A 626 -32.48 18.57 8.70
CA GLN A 626 -31.79 19.68 8.06
C GLN A 626 -32.17 19.71 6.59
N LYS A 627 -32.61 20.87 6.10
CA LYS A 627 -32.82 21.10 4.67
C LYS A 627 -31.57 21.75 4.09
N PRO A 628 -31.05 21.28 2.95
CA PRO A 628 -29.96 21.96 2.29
C PRO A 628 -30.45 23.33 1.82
N MET A 629 -29.59 24.33 1.98
CA MET A 629 -29.73 25.61 1.29
C MET A 629 -29.09 25.51 -0.09
N SER A 630 -29.47 26.41 -0.98
CA SER A 630 -28.84 26.53 -2.29
C SER A 630 -28.51 27.98 -2.62
N SER A 631 -27.46 28.16 -3.43
CA SER A 631 -27.08 29.44 -4.00
C SER A 631 -26.63 29.23 -5.44
N GLU A 632 -26.72 30.28 -6.25
CA GLU A 632 -26.36 30.21 -7.67
C GLU A 632 -25.53 31.44 -8.05
N LYS A 633 -24.42 31.22 -8.78
CA LYS A 633 -23.54 32.28 -9.26
C LYS A 633 -22.81 31.79 -10.50
N ASN A 634 -22.86 32.55 -11.60
CA ASN A 634 -22.23 32.19 -12.88
C ASN A 634 -22.61 30.78 -13.36
N ASP A 635 -23.91 30.46 -13.36
CA ASP A 635 -24.47 29.16 -13.75
C ASP A 635 -24.01 27.94 -12.91
N LEU A 636 -23.19 28.17 -11.87
CA LEU A 636 -22.81 27.20 -10.87
C LEU A 636 -23.85 27.22 -9.75
N LYS A 637 -24.57 26.11 -9.61
CA LYS A 637 -25.53 25.90 -8.53
C LYS A 637 -24.87 25.13 -7.40
N THR A 638 -24.88 25.68 -6.20
CA THR A 638 -24.25 25.12 -5.00
C THR A 638 -25.31 24.77 -3.96
N TRP A 639 -25.24 23.56 -3.41
CA TRP A 639 -26.05 23.08 -2.29
C TRP A 639 -25.17 22.79 -1.08
N PHE A 640 -25.67 23.11 0.11
CA PHE A 640 -24.96 22.92 1.37
C PHE A 640 -25.92 22.86 2.55
N PHE A 641 -25.51 22.25 3.66
CA PHE A 641 -26.29 22.30 4.89
C PHE A 641 -25.83 23.47 5.75
N PRO A 642 -26.76 24.35 6.21
CA PRO A 642 -26.40 25.39 7.14
C PRO A 642 -25.96 24.77 8.45
N PHE A 643 -24.76 25.12 8.89
CA PHE A 643 -24.37 24.98 10.27
C PHE A 643 -23.90 26.33 10.79
N PRO A 644 -23.94 26.52 12.12
CA PRO A 644 -23.52 27.79 12.66
C PRO A 644 -22.04 28.02 12.43
N PHE A 645 -21.67 29.29 12.19
CA PHE A 645 -20.29 29.71 11.90
C PHE A 645 -19.78 29.36 10.50
N GLN A 646 -20.65 28.92 9.59
CA GLN A 646 -20.30 28.75 8.18
C GLN A 646 -19.82 30.06 7.53
N THR A 647 -18.85 29.95 6.65
CA THR A 647 -18.42 31.04 5.74
C THR A 647 -18.40 30.49 4.31
N ASP A 648 -18.30 31.37 3.30
CA ASP A 648 -18.15 30.90 1.91
C ASP A 648 -16.85 30.08 1.71
N ASP A 649 -15.83 30.27 2.56
CA ASP A 649 -14.57 29.50 2.57
C ASP A 649 -14.60 28.26 3.47
N PHE A 650 -15.63 28.11 4.30
CA PHE A 650 -15.76 27.01 5.25
C PHE A 650 -17.21 26.50 5.27
N VAL A 651 -17.55 25.68 4.28
CA VAL A 651 -18.83 25.02 4.14
C VAL A 651 -18.73 23.78 3.25
N LEU A 652 -19.12 22.63 3.80
CA LEU A 652 -19.30 21.42 3.00
C LEU A 652 -20.41 21.63 1.98
N ASN A 653 -20.05 21.54 0.71
CA ASN A 653 -20.95 21.85 -0.38
C ASN A 653 -20.76 20.92 -1.58
N VAL A 654 -21.84 20.77 -2.33
CA VAL A 654 -21.83 20.19 -3.67
C VAL A 654 -22.21 21.29 -4.63
N SER A 655 -21.42 21.48 -5.68
CA SER A 655 -21.72 22.44 -6.73
C SER A 655 -21.76 21.76 -8.10
N VAL A 656 -22.67 22.20 -8.98
CA VAL A 656 -22.84 21.62 -10.32
C VAL A 656 -23.09 22.73 -11.33
N ASP A 657 -22.35 22.68 -12.44
CA ASP A 657 -22.59 23.53 -13.62
C ASP A 657 -22.99 22.66 -14.85
N GLU A 658 -22.87 23.16 -16.08
CA GLU A 658 -23.14 22.36 -17.29
C GLU A 658 -22.13 21.23 -17.53
N LYS A 659 -20.86 21.46 -17.19
CA LYS A 659 -19.72 20.63 -17.57
C LYS A 659 -19.10 19.88 -16.40
N ASN A 660 -19.28 20.34 -15.17
CA ASN A 660 -18.52 19.92 -14.01
C ASN A 660 -19.41 19.78 -12.76
N PHE A 661 -19.10 18.73 -12.02
CA PHE A 661 -19.56 18.46 -10.67
C PHE A 661 -18.41 18.71 -9.70
N TYR A 662 -18.73 19.27 -8.53
CA TYR A 662 -17.77 19.57 -7.48
C TYR A 662 -18.31 19.11 -6.12
N ALA A 663 -17.46 18.47 -5.32
CA ALA A 663 -17.68 18.31 -3.89
C ALA A 663 -16.55 19.02 -3.13
N SER A 664 -16.87 19.92 -2.20
CA SER A 664 -15.86 20.82 -1.64
C SER A 664 -16.15 21.24 -0.20
N THR A 665 -15.12 21.73 0.48
CA THR A 665 -15.19 22.41 1.78
C THR A 665 -15.34 23.94 1.65
N SER A 666 -15.31 24.51 0.45
CA SER A 666 -15.38 25.96 0.21
C SER A 666 -16.16 26.29 -1.06
N LYS A 667 -17.19 27.13 -0.94
CA LYS A 667 -18.00 27.61 -2.06
C LYS A 667 -17.25 28.66 -2.88
N SER A 668 -16.55 29.59 -2.24
CA SER A 668 -15.70 30.60 -2.91
C SER A 668 -14.60 29.95 -3.74
N TYR A 669 -14.01 28.85 -3.24
CA TYR A 669 -12.97 28.12 -3.96
C TYR A 669 -13.51 27.45 -5.21
N VAL A 670 -14.63 26.73 -5.11
CA VAL A 670 -15.24 26.11 -6.29
C VAL A 670 -15.68 27.13 -7.33
N GLN A 671 -16.19 28.30 -6.92
CA GLN A 671 -16.51 29.39 -7.85
C GLN A 671 -15.26 29.87 -8.62
N ASN A 672 -14.11 29.94 -7.94
CA ASN A 672 -12.85 30.30 -8.57
C ASN A 672 -12.40 29.21 -9.57
N LEU A 673 -12.42 27.94 -9.15
CA LEU A 673 -12.09 26.80 -10.01
C LEU A 673 -12.99 26.72 -11.25
N ALA A 674 -14.30 26.88 -11.10
CA ALA A 674 -15.26 26.89 -12.20
C ALA A 674 -14.94 28.00 -13.22
N ALA A 675 -14.72 29.24 -12.75
CA ALA A 675 -14.38 30.37 -13.62
C ALA A 675 -13.05 30.18 -14.39
N LYS A 676 -12.12 29.39 -13.85
CA LYS A 676 -10.87 29.03 -14.54
C LYS A 676 -11.11 27.95 -15.58
N LEU A 677 -11.88 26.92 -15.25
CA LEU A 677 -12.21 25.84 -16.16
C LEU A 677 -13.04 26.30 -17.36
N GLU A 678 -13.86 27.34 -17.22
CA GLU A 678 -14.54 27.98 -18.37
C GLU A 678 -13.57 28.48 -19.45
N LYS A 679 -12.37 28.91 -19.05
CA LYS A 679 -11.35 29.48 -19.94
C LYS A 679 -10.29 28.44 -20.36
N ALA A 680 -10.23 27.31 -19.66
CA ALA A 680 -9.22 26.28 -19.88
C ALA A 680 -9.45 25.56 -21.22
N LYS A 681 -8.36 25.26 -21.92
CA LYS A 681 -8.36 24.36 -23.08
C LYS A 681 -7.73 23.04 -22.66
N VAL A 682 -8.34 21.94 -23.10
CA VAL A 682 -7.76 20.60 -22.90
C VAL A 682 -6.46 20.52 -23.68
N ASP A 683 -5.38 20.19 -23.00
CA ASP A 683 -4.08 19.92 -23.62
C ASP A 683 -4.05 18.45 -24.10
N PRO A 684 -3.97 18.18 -25.41
CA PRO A 684 -3.93 16.82 -25.92
C PRO A 684 -2.73 15.99 -25.42
N ALA A 685 -1.67 16.64 -24.94
CA ALA A 685 -0.49 15.99 -24.37
C ALA A 685 -0.64 15.65 -22.88
N ALA A 686 -1.64 16.19 -22.18
CA ALA A 686 -1.86 15.99 -20.74
C ALA A 686 -2.51 14.62 -20.42
N LYS A 687 -1.90 13.55 -20.91
CA LYS A 687 -2.32 12.15 -20.74
C LYS A 687 -1.74 11.53 -19.47
N GLY A 688 -2.17 10.31 -19.15
CA GLY A 688 -1.77 9.56 -17.97
C GLY A 688 -2.47 10.01 -16.69
N SER A 689 -1.95 9.59 -15.53
CA SER A 689 -2.37 10.00 -14.19
C SER A 689 -1.27 10.79 -13.51
N TYR A 690 -1.61 11.83 -12.75
CA TYR A 690 -0.64 12.73 -12.13
C TYR A 690 -1.04 13.05 -10.70
N PHE A 691 -0.02 13.11 -9.86
CA PHE A 691 -0.10 13.51 -8.48
C PHE A 691 1.02 14.51 -8.20
N HIS A 692 0.70 15.56 -7.45
CA HIS A 692 1.64 16.57 -7.00
C HIS A 692 1.28 17.05 -5.59
N LEU A 693 2.31 17.19 -4.76
CA LEU A 693 2.26 17.71 -3.41
C LEU A 693 3.35 18.77 -3.27
N ASP A 694 2.99 20.03 -3.03
CA ASP A 694 3.91 21.14 -2.82
C ASP A 694 4.13 21.37 -1.31
N LEU A 695 5.24 20.86 -0.80
CA LEU A 695 5.59 20.99 0.61
C LEU A 695 6.09 22.40 0.96
N THR A 696 6.46 23.23 -0.03
CA THR A 696 6.79 24.64 0.22
C THR A 696 5.55 25.44 0.61
N VAL A 697 4.39 25.13 0.01
CA VAL A 697 3.10 25.74 0.39
C VAL A 697 2.71 25.33 1.80
N LEU A 698 2.87 24.05 2.16
CA LEU A 698 2.62 23.57 3.53
C LEU A 698 3.55 24.24 4.54
N ASN A 699 4.84 24.31 4.23
CA ASN A 699 5.83 24.94 5.10
C ASN A 699 5.51 26.42 5.34
N ALA A 700 5.13 27.17 4.31
CA ALA A 700 4.68 28.55 4.43
C ALA A 700 3.43 28.67 5.32
N TYR A 701 2.43 27.80 5.08
CA TYR A 701 1.20 27.77 5.89
C TYR A 701 1.47 27.50 7.38
N LEU A 702 2.33 26.53 7.71
CA LEU A 702 2.66 26.20 9.09
C LEU A 702 3.47 27.33 9.76
N ASN A 703 4.39 27.97 9.03
CA ASN A 703 5.13 29.11 9.56
C ASN A 703 4.24 30.34 9.81
N ASP A 704 3.22 30.58 8.97
CA ASP A 704 2.22 31.62 9.22
C ASP A 704 1.48 31.38 10.53
N TRP A 705 1.06 30.13 10.79
CA TRP A 705 0.41 29.74 12.04
C TRP A 705 1.31 29.86 13.27
N ILE A 706 2.57 29.42 13.16
CA ILE A 706 3.57 29.58 14.22
C ILE A 706 3.74 31.06 14.56
N LYS A 707 3.91 31.90 13.55
CA LYS A 707 4.09 33.34 13.74
C LYS A 707 2.87 33.98 14.40
N LEU A 708 1.66 33.60 13.98
CA LEU A 708 0.42 34.08 14.59
C LEU A 708 0.37 33.74 16.09
N LEU A 709 0.75 32.52 16.48
CA LEU A 709 0.81 32.11 17.88
C LEU A 709 1.85 32.91 18.67
N GLU A 710 3.04 33.15 18.12
CA GLU A 710 4.09 33.91 18.82
C GLU A 710 3.74 35.38 19.01
N ASP A 711 3.25 36.01 17.95
CA ASP A 711 2.98 37.45 17.94
C ASP A 711 1.73 37.78 18.76
N LYS A 712 0.82 36.82 18.96
CA LYS A 712 -0.54 37.06 19.46
C LYS A 712 -1.02 36.12 20.57
N GLN A 713 -0.13 35.34 21.20
CA GLN A 713 -0.48 34.37 22.25
C GLN A 713 -1.42 34.94 23.35
N ASP A 714 -1.19 36.16 23.83
CA ASP A 714 -2.00 36.75 24.90
C ASP A 714 -3.41 37.10 24.41
N ASP A 715 -3.55 37.49 23.15
CA ASP A 715 -4.83 37.80 22.50
C ASP A 715 -5.59 36.51 22.15
N ILE A 716 -4.88 35.41 21.90
CA ILE A 716 -5.44 34.10 21.54
C ILE A 716 -5.88 33.33 22.80
N PHE A 717 -5.01 33.21 23.79
CA PHE A 717 -5.27 32.35 24.95
C PHE A 717 -5.71 33.12 26.20
N GLY A 718 -5.60 34.44 26.18
CA GLY A 718 -5.73 35.32 27.34
C GLY A 718 -4.39 35.53 28.05
N ALA A 719 -4.12 36.76 28.47
CA ALA A 719 -2.87 37.13 29.14
C ALA A 719 -2.62 36.26 30.40
N GLY A 720 -1.45 35.61 30.45
CA GLY A 720 -1.06 34.73 31.56
C GLY A 720 -1.83 33.41 31.63
N SER A 721 -2.47 32.99 30.53
CA SER A 721 -3.17 31.72 30.43
C SER A 721 -2.17 30.55 30.50
N PRO A 722 -2.39 29.54 31.36
CA PRO A 722 -1.59 28.31 31.36
C PRO A 722 -1.56 27.61 30.00
N ALA A 723 -2.61 27.78 29.19
CA ALA A 723 -2.64 27.25 27.83
C ALA A 723 -1.63 27.94 26.90
N ALA A 724 -1.39 29.25 27.06
CA ALA A 724 -0.33 29.94 26.32
C ALA A 724 1.04 29.40 26.72
N GLU A 725 1.28 29.23 28.02
CA GLU A 725 2.55 28.68 28.53
C GLU A 725 2.80 27.26 28.02
N ASP A 726 1.80 26.38 28.05
CA ASP A 726 1.88 25.01 27.53
C ASP A 726 2.18 24.99 26.02
N VAL A 727 1.53 25.85 25.23
CA VAL A 727 1.73 25.94 23.78
C VAL A 727 3.13 26.47 23.46
N MET A 728 3.57 27.52 24.15
CA MET A 728 4.88 28.12 23.92
C MET A 728 6.03 27.22 24.38
N GLN A 729 5.79 26.30 25.32
CA GLN A 729 6.76 25.26 25.69
C GLN A 729 6.94 24.23 24.56
N VAL A 730 5.89 23.91 23.81
CA VAL A 730 5.92 22.92 22.71
C VAL A 730 6.34 23.56 21.38
N LEU A 731 6.13 24.86 21.21
CA LEU A 731 6.39 25.58 19.96
C LEU A 731 7.82 25.43 19.41
N PRO A 732 8.91 25.40 20.21
CA PRO A 732 10.25 25.11 19.71
C PRO A 732 10.35 23.76 18.99
N VAL A 733 9.68 22.72 19.52
CA VAL A 733 9.63 21.40 18.89
C VAL A 733 8.85 21.47 17.58
N VAL A 734 7.69 22.15 17.57
CA VAL A 734 6.90 22.34 16.33
C VAL A 734 7.72 23.08 15.26
N LYS A 735 8.47 24.11 15.63
CA LYS A 735 9.37 24.83 14.72
C LYS A 735 10.45 23.92 14.15
N GLN A 736 11.03 23.05 14.97
CA GLN A 736 12.02 22.07 14.53
C GLN A 736 11.42 21.08 13.53
N VAL A 737 10.20 20.57 13.80
CA VAL A 737 9.45 19.71 12.89
C VAL A 737 9.20 20.41 11.55
N VAL A 738 8.70 21.65 11.59
CA VAL A 738 8.40 22.44 10.37
C VAL A 738 9.68 22.74 9.59
N ALA A 739 10.77 23.07 10.26
CA ALA A 739 12.07 23.30 9.62
C ALA A 739 12.58 22.02 8.93
N ALA A 740 12.45 20.85 9.57
CA ALA A 740 12.82 19.57 9.00
C ALA A 740 11.98 19.22 7.75
N LEU A 741 10.66 19.44 7.79
CA LEU A 741 9.79 19.29 6.62
C LEU A 741 10.20 20.20 5.46
N GLY A 742 10.82 21.35 5.73
CA GLY A 742 11.34 22.28 4.73
C GLY A 742 12.49 21.75 3.88
N GLU A 743 13.11 20.61 4.23
CA GLU A 743 14.11 19.95 3.38
C GLU A 743 13.51 19.37 2.09
N LEU A 744 12.22 19.07 2.09
CA LEU A 744 11.49 18.60 0.93
C LEU A 744 10.71 19.76 0.30
N LYS A 745 10.91 19.98 -1.00
CA LYS A 745 10.13 20.94 -1.78
C LYS A 745 8.78 20.36 -2.20
N GLY A 746 8.75 19.08 -2.53
CA GLY A 746 7.51 18.44 -2.95
C GLY A 746 7.68 17.01 -3.41
N ILE A 747 6.54 16.37 -3.68
CA ILE A 747 6.45 15.02 -4.22
C ILE A 747 5.63 15.10 -5.49
N SER A 748 6.09 14.47 -6.56
CA SER A 748 5.27 14.31 -7.77
C SER A 748 5.36 12.90 -8.31
N SER A 749 4.27 12.45 -8.93
CA SER A 749 4.20 11.18 -9.65
C SER A 749 3.45 11.36 -10.97
N HIS A 750 3.97 10.77 -12.04
CA HIS A 750 3.31 10.73 -13.35
C HIS A 750 3.36 9.32 -13.92
N THR A 751 2.19 8.70 -14.01
CA THR A 751 2.02 7.38 -14.65
C THR A 751 1.41 7.57 -16.04
N ARG A 752 2.03 6.99 -17.07
CA ARG A 752 1.66 7.17 -18.48
C ARG A 752 2.06 5.96 -19.32
N LYS A 753 1.66 5.94 -20.59
CA LYS A 753 2.21 5.03 -21.58
C LYS A 753 3.23 5.76 -22.45
N GLU A 754 4.38 5.14 -22.68
CA GLU A 754 5.38 5.56 -23.67
C GLU A 754 5.65 4.37 -24.59
N ASP A 755 5.48 4.55 -25.90
CA ASP A 755 5.62 3.48 -26.91
C ASP A 755 4.80 2.20 -26.59
N GLY A 756 3.66 2.36 -25.94
CA GLY A 756 2.77 1.26 -25.53
C GLY A 756 3.17 0.54 -24.24
N VAL A 757 4.25 0.97 -23.59
CA VAL A 757 4.73 0.41 -22.30
C VAL A 757 4.40 1.37 -21.16
N LEU A 758 3.98 0.83 -20.01
CA LEU A 758 3.72 1.61 -18.81
C LEU A 758 5.00 2.30 -18.33
N ARG A 759 4.90 3.56 -17.93
CA ARG A 759 5.98 4.30 -17.30
C ARG A 759 5.44 5.10 -16.12
N THR A 760 6.12 5.00 -14.98
CA THR A 760 5.85 5.83 -13.81
C THR A 760 7.11 6.55 -13.37
N SER A 761 7.03 7.87 -13.30
CA SER A 761 8.08 8.75 -12.79
C SER A 761 7.66 9.27 -11.43
N VAL A 762 8.46 9.04 -10.37
CA VAL A 762 8.25 9.61 -9.04
C VAL A 762 9.44 10.50 -8.69
N HIS A 763 9.19 11.71 -8.19
CA HIS A 763 10.23 12.64 -7.76
C HIS A 763 9.93 13.17 -6.37
N PHE A 764 10.81 12.85 -5.43
CA PHE A 764 10.90 13.49 -4.12
C PHE A 764 11.91 14.62 -4.24
N GLN A 765 11.41 15.84 -4.43
CA GLN A 765 12.24 17.00 -4.67
C GLN A 765 12.78 17.55 -3.34
N THR A 766 14.10 17.76 -3.28
CA THR A 766 14.75 18.32 -2.09
C THR A 766 15.15 19.78 -2.30
N GLY A 767 15.22 20.53 -1.20
CA GLY A 767 15.77 21.88 -1.16
C GLY A 767 17.27 21.86 -0.90
N LYS A 768 18.08 22.00 -1.96
CA LYS A 768 19.34 22.75 -1.86
C LYS A 768 19.16 24.09 -2.55
#